data_AF-A0A139IBQ7-F1
#
_entry.id   AF-A0A139IBQ7-F1
#
_cell.length_a   1.000
_cell.length_b   1.000
_cell.length_c   1.000
_cell.angle_alpha   90.00
_cell.angle_beta   90.00
_cell.angle_gamma   90.00
#
_symmetry.space_group_name_H-M   'P 1'
#
loop_
_entity.id
_entity.type
_entity.pdbx_description
1 polymer ?
#
loop_
_entity_poly.entity_id
_entity_poly.type
_entity_poly.pdbx_seq_one_letter_code
_entity_poly.pdbx_strand_id
1 'polypeptide(L)'
;MLKTSTRCLLTSTFPRGIISTSRIVSNRPLSMATDAEVPAAAVVKVEAAKRKAAYRAVEEHFRSDMRFVGIGSGSTIVYGVEAIKDHLAKHPPPPGHINWFVPTGWNSRKVIEKAGLTPIAFDSLPAEALIEVAFDGADEVDEELNCIKGGGACLFQEKLVACRAKKFICIADYRKNQSRLLTVWPTIPIEIAPIAHASVIRELKLLGSPAPILREHTLSKTGPVQTDQSFYIVDAPFKTLLTGLDVKNGQDGSGKDGIWEVETLSARIKAIAGVLEVGIFAGPNGIQTQKAGKQGGQKPVAAYFGLESGEVYVKRYMSLEQVLTVESPVHKKLKMAAVSPVKEVPPPLQDIPTAKERKYDRQLRLWGAPGQIALEESHILLINNGPGVTGVETLKNVVLPGVGQFTILDSALVSEADLGVNFFLEDSSLGKYRAEETAKYLTELNPDVKGNFITEPLDSWAMKQDLFASYDLVLIAAPVEPTVFGLISAHLQKHEIPAFYIHSLGYFSHFSLYLPLAFPIVDTHPDPTATTDLRLLTPWPELLDFARRKTANMSKMKEDEFAHIPYVCLLLHYLEEWKRARGKLPESYKEKTTFRALVRSGSPSEENFDEACAAVLKTLNPPVAPSSVLEILKAPEIVQLTPTSPPFWLIANAVSQFYAQHGELPLPGAVPDMKARSDTYIELQNIYKQKARKDVAEVLSIVRSLEAKTQRASDLAIAEAEIENFCKGAAHISLVRGRPFKIVEPVAKAAFGDRADFLCNELTNPESLVGLYVAFYAWDLFAASHSSGPAVSGGVALQAAGAHDYEQDADKLAEIAQTVVDSIINEAGTRIEDPEYSNVKTTVGNYARELARAGGGELHNVASLSGGLIAQEVIKVITKQYVPIDNTCVYDGITSRTWVGRI
;
A
#
# COMPACT_ATOMS: atom_id res chain seq x y z
N MET A 1 -7.76 48.00 -41.37
CA MET A 1 -6.40 48.22 -41.92
C MET A 1 -5.60 46.94 -41.66
N LEU A 2 -4.98 46.36 -42.71
CA LEU A 2 -3.97 45.25 -42.76
C LEU A 2 -4.30 44.00 -41.90
N LYS A 3 -4.89 42.87 -42.36
CA LYS A 3 -4.64 41.92 -43.49
C LYS A 3 -3.24 41.30 -43.54
N THR A 4 -3.14 40.00 -43.21
CA THR A 4 -2.42 38.97 -44.00
C THR A 4 -2.92 37.56 -43.67
N SER A 5 -3.09 36.76 -44.72
CA SER A 5 -3.49 35.35 -44.78
C SER A 5 -2.56 34.68 -45.80
N THR A 6 -2.10 33.45 -45.56
CA THR A 6 -1.66 32.55 -46.65
C THR A 6 -1.79 31.07 -46.27
N ARG A 7 -2.36 30.29 -47.21
CA ARG A 7 -2.45 28.82 -47.33
C ARG A 7 -1.26 28.26 -48.15
N CYS A 8 -0.95 26.95 -48.00
CA CYS A 8 -0.77 25.90 -49.05
C CYS A 8 0.07 24.73 -48.47
N LEU A 9 -0.46 23.50 -48.37
CA LEU A 9 -0.51 22.39 -49.37
C LEU A 9 0.82 21.65 -49.58
N LEU A 10 0.81 20.32 -49.35
CA LEU A 10 1.46 19.30 -50.19
C LEU A 10 0.90 17.90 -49.90
N THR A 11 0.51 17.21 -50.97
CA THR A 11 0.08 15.83 -51.10
C THR A 11 1.19 15.00 -51.75
N SER A 12 1.34 13.70 -51.43
CA SER A 12 1.83 12.69 -52.40
C SER A 12 1.57 11.25 -51.94
N THR A 13 1.26 10.42 -52.93
CA THR A 13 0.76 9.04 -52.95
C THR A 13 1.84 7.97 -53.20
N PHE A 14 1.43 6.68 -53.05
CA PHE A 14 1.93 5.41 -53.64
C PHE A 14 2.84 4.47 -52.80
N PRO A 15 2.87 3.13 -53.05
CA PRO A 15 1.92 2.21 -53.71
C PRO A 15 1.65 0.87 -52.97
N ARG A 16 0.64 0.12 -53.44
CA ARG A 16 0.42 -1.32 -53.17
C ARG A 16 1.38 -2.18 -53.99
N GLY A 17 1.92 -3.25 -53.40
CA GLY A 17 2.30 -4.46 -54.14
C GLY A 17 3.37 -5.36 -53.50
N ILE A 18 3.00 -6.64 -53.38
CA ILE A 18 3.81 -7.87 -53.45
C ILE A 18 3.97 -8.66 -52.14
N ILE A 19 3.23 -9.77 -52.15
CA ILE A 19 3.30 -10.93 -51.27
C ILE A 19 4.68 -11.58 -51.42
N SER A 20 5.41 -11.74 -50.32
CA SER A 20 6.52 -12.68 -50.21
C SER A 20 6.47 -13.35 -48.85
N THR A 21 6.31 -14.67 -48.88
CA THR A 21 6.31 -15.60 -47.76
C THR A 21 7.68 -15.61 -47.07
N SER A 22 7.76 -15.12 -45.83
CA SER A 22 8.92 -15.36 -44.95
C SER A 22 8.49 -16.15 -43.73
N ARG A 23 9.09 -17.34 -43.61
CA ARG A 23 8.91 -18.34 -42.55
C ARG A 23 9.07 -17.71 -41.17
N ILE A 24 8.07 -17.93 -40.33
CA ILE A 24 8.12 -17.72 -38.87
C ILE A 24 9.17 -18.69 -38.32
N VAL A 25 10.35 -18.17 -37.96
CA VAL A 25 11.29 -18.88 -37.09
C VAL A 25 10.91 -18.51 -35.66
N SER A 26 10.51 -19.51 -34.89
CA SER A 26 10.11 -19.41 -33.50
C SER A 26 11.24 -18.87 -32.62
N ASN A 27 11.08 -17.66 -32.07
CA ASN A 27 11.85 -17.23 -30.90
C ASN A 27 11.26 -17.93 -29.66
N ARG A 28 11.94 -18.97 -29.18
CA ARG A 28 11.70 -19.55 -27.86
C ARG A 28 12.23 -18.57 -26.79
N PRO A 29 11.44 -18.23 -25.75
CA PRO A 29 12.00 -17.61 -24.55
C PRO A 29 12.90 -18.63 -23.84
N LEU A 30 14.03 -18.15 -23.31
CA LEU A 30 14.88 -18.91 -22.39
C LEU A 30 14.06 -19.29 -21.16
N SER A 31 13.66 -20.55 -21.09
CA SER A 31 13.15 -21.19 -19.89
C SER A 31 14.28 -21.20 -18.86
N MET A 32 14.06 -20.53 -17.73
CA MET A 32 14.67 -20.98 -16.48
C MET A 32 14.17 -22.40 -16.23
N ALA A 33 15.04 -23.25 -15.69
CA ALA A 33 14.70 -24.60 -15.31
C ALA A 33 13.52 -24.57 -14.35
N THR A 34 12.32 -24.83 -14.87
CA THR A 34 11.21 -25.35 -14.09
C THR A 34 11.73 -26.59 -13.40
N ASP A 35 11.47 -26.73 -12.10
CA ASP A 35 11.57 -28.01 -11.42
C ASP A 35 11.00 -29.09 -12.36
N ALA A 36 11.88 -29.91 -12.92
CA ALA A 36 11.46 -31.03 -13.74
C ALA A 36 10.49 -31.83 -12.86
N GLU A 37 9.29 -32.16 -13.36
CA GLU A 37 8.32 -32.98 -12.63
C GLU A 37 9.02 -34.22 -12.08
N VAL A 38 9.36 -34.16 -10.78
CA VAL A 38 9.98 -35.25 -10.07
C VAL A 38 8.84 -36.23 -9.80
N PRO A 39 8.88 -37.48 -10.29
CA PRO A 39 7.82 -38.46 -10.05
C PRO A 39 7.49 -38.54 -8.55
N ALA A 40 6.22 -38.72 -8.17
CA ALA A 40 5.80 -38.73 -6.75
C ALA A 40 6.67 -39.65 -5.85
N ALA A 41 7.16 -40.78 -6.39
CA ALA A 41 8.10 -41.67 -5.71
C ALA A 41 9.48 -41.04 -5.41
N ALA A 42 9.97 -40.16 -6.26
CA ALA A 42 11.22 -39.43 -6.07
C ALA A 42 11.07 -38.21 -5.14
N VAL A 43 9.89 -37.58 -5.07
CA VAL A 43 9.57 -36.55 -4.04
C VAL A 43 9.59 -37.15 -2.63
N VAL A 44 8.97 -38.32 -2.44
CA VAL A 44 8.97 -39.05 -1.15
C VAL A 44 10.39 -39.38 -0.69
N LYS A 45 11.28 -39.77 -1.62
CA LYS A 45 12.68 -40.08 -1.32
C LYS A 45 13.49 -38.84 -0.91
N VAL A 46 13.26 -37.70 -1.53
CA VAL A 46 13.95 -36.43 -1.20
C VAL A 46 13.57 -35.94 0.19
N GLU A 47 12.28 -35.97 0.55
CA GLU A 47 11.84 -35.56 1.89
C GLU A 47 12.36 -36.50 2.99
N ALA A 48 12.39 -37.81 2.74
CA ALA A 48 13.00 -38.78 3.64
C ALA A 48 14.52 -38.52 3.83
N ALA A 49 15.22 -38.17 2.76
CA ALA A 49 16.64 -37.81 2.80
C ALA A 49 16.88 -36.54 3.63
N LYS A 50 16.11 -35.47 3.38
CA LYS A 50 16.16 -34.22 4.17
C LYS A 50 15.95 -34.48 5.66
N ARG A 51 14.94 -35.27 6.00
CA ARG A 51 14.62 -35.61 7.39
C ARG A 51 15.77 -36.34 8.08
N LYS A 52 16.36 -37.36 7.44
CA LYS A 52 17.51 -38.08 8.01
C LYS A 52 18.73 -37.20 8.23
N ALA A 53 19.05 -36.35 7.27
CA ALA A 53 20.14 -35.37 7.41
C ALA A 53 19.91 -34.44 8.59
N ALA A 54 18.68 -33.94 8.75
CA ALA A 54 18.31 -33.04 9.83
C ALA A 54 18.41 -33.69 11.21
N TYR A 55 17.85 -34.90 11.37
CA TYR A 55 17.95 -35.65 12.63
C TYR A 55 19.40 -35.92 13.02
N ARG A 56 20.24 -36.33 12.05
CA ARG A 56 21.65 -36.59 12.33
C ARG A 56 22.42 -35.31 12.68
N ALA A 57 22.16 -34.21 11.98
CA ALA A 57 22.77 -32.92 12.26
C ALA A 57 22.42 -32.41 13.67
N VAL A 58 21.15 -32.49 14.06
CA VAL A 58 20.68 -32.07 15.38
C VAL A 58 21.23 -32.97 16.49
N GLU A 59 21.23 -34.29 16.30
CA GLU A 59 21.82 -35.24 17.25
C GLU A 59 23.29 -34.92 17.58
N GLU A 60 24.09 -34.53 16.57
CA GLU A 60 25.52 -34.28 16.76
C GLU A 60 25.85 -32.85 17.22
N HIS A 61 24.94 -31.88 17.06
CA HIS A 61 25.26 -30.47 17.23
C HIS A 61 24.34 -29.67 18.15
N PHE A 62 23.18 -30.20 18.55
CA PHE A 62 22.28 -29.57 19.52
C PHE A 62 22.40 -30.24 20.90
N ARG A 63 22.30 -29.43 21.96
CA ARG A 63 22.24 -29.90 23.34
C ARG A 63 21.21 -29.07 24.10
N SER A 64 20.50 -29.69 25.04
CA SER A 64 19.42 -29.04 25.79
C SER A 64 19.87 -27.90 26.71
N ASP A 65 21.18 -27.80 27.01
CA ASP A 65 21.77 -26.70 27.77
C ASP A 65 22.12 -25.47 26.90
N MET A 66 21.93 -25.53 25.58
CA MET A 66 22.17 -24.39 24.69
C MET A 66 21.11 -23.30 24.90
N ARG A 67 21.52 -22.06 25.09
CA ARG A 67 20.64 -20.92 25.34
C ARG A 67 20.12 -20.28 24.06
N PHE A 68 20.96 -20.16 23.02
CA PHE A 68 20.57 -19.49 21.77
C PHE A 68 20.91 -20.36 20.55
N VAL A 69 19.88 -20.69 19.75
CA VAL A 69 20.00 -21.56 18.57
C VAL A 69 19.37 -20.90 17.34
N GLY A 70 20.12 -20.77 16.26
CA GLY A 70 19.66 -20.18 15.00
C GLY A 70 18.91 -21.18 14.12
N ILE A 71 17.81 -20.76 13.50
CA ILE A 71 16.93 -21.62 12.71
C ILE A 71 16.67 -21.00 11.32
N GLY A 72 17.08 -21.71 10.28
CA GLY A 72 16.84 -21.42 8.87
C GLY A 72 15.38 -21.44 8.43
N SER A 73 15.11 -20.93 7.22
CA SER A 73 13.76 -20.80 6.65
C SER A 73 13.40 -21.87 5.60
N GLY A 74 14.38 -22.65 5.13
CA GLY A 74 14.20 -23.61 4.05
C GLY A 74 13.37 -24.84 4.41
N SER A 75 12.81 -25.53 3.40
CA SER A 75 11.98 -26.74 3.58
C SER A 75 12.68 -27.86 4.35
N THR A 76 14.00 -27.98 4.22
CA THR A 76 14.81 -28.95 4.98
C THR A 76 14.86 -28.65 6.48
N ILE A 77 14.74 -27.39 6.90
CA ILE A 77 14.85 -26.97 8.30
C ILE A 77 13.62 -27.28 9.14
N VAL A 78 12.46 -27.49 8.49
CA VAL A 78 11.27 -28.00 9.16
C VAL A 78 11.57 -29.30 9.92
N TYR A 79 12.35 -30.21 9.31
CA TYR A 79 12.79 -31.45 9.95
C TYR A 79 13.86 -31.24 11.04
N GLY A 80 14.64 -30.17 10.95
CA GLY A 80 15.59 -29.79 12.00
C GLY A 80 14.86 -29.34 13.27
N VAL A 81 13.81 -28.54 13.11
CA VAL A 81 12.95 -28.12 14.23
C VAL A 81 12.20 -29.32 14.84
N GLU A 82 11.72 -30.24 14.00
CA GLU A 82 11.14 -31.51 14.44
C GLU A 82 12.14 -32.32 15.29
N ALA A 83 13.36 -32.50 14.81
CA ALA A 83 14.41 -33.22 15.53
C ALA A 83 14.81 -32.54 16.85
N ILE A 84 14.84 -31.19 16.91
CA ILE A 84 15.11 -30.43 18.13
C ILE A 84 14.00 -30.66 19.15
N LYS A 85 12.73 -30.60 18.73
CA LYS A 85 11.57 -30.87 19.59
C LYS A 85 11.66 -32.28 20.18
N ASP A 86 11.93 -33.28 19.35
CA ASP A 86 12.09 -34.66 19.80
C ASP A 86 13.27 -34.83 20.76
N HIS A 87 14.38 -34.13 20.51
CA HIS A 87 15.54 -34.11 21.39
C HIS A 87 15.18 -33.54 22.76
N LEU A 88 14.51 -32.37 22.82
CA LEU A 88 14.11 -31.73 24.07
C LEU A 88 13.07 -32.54 24.85
N ALA A 89 12.21 -33.30 24.17
CA ALA A 89 11.27 -34.21 24.82
C ALA A 89 12.00 -35.38 25.52
N LYS A 90 13.09 -35.88 24.95
CA LYS A 90 13.90 -36.98 25.53
C LYS A 90 14.92 -36.48 26.55
N HIS A 91 15.46 -35.30 26.31
CA HIS A 91 16.51 -34.66 27.09
C HIS A 91 16.03 -33.26 27.44
N PRO A 92 15.23 -33.07 28.50
CA PRO A 92 14.73 -31.75 28.86
C PRO A 92 15.87 -30.80 29.26
N PRO A 93 15.68 -29.48 29.08
CA PRO A 93 16.67 -28.49 29.50
C PRO A 93 16.85 -28.48 31.02
N PRO A 94 18.00 -27.98 31.53
CA PRO A 94 18.21 -27.81 32.97
C PRO A 94 17.11 -26.95 33.63
N PRO A 95 16.78 -27.18 34.92
CA PRO A 95 15.77 -26.38 35.61
C PRO A 95 16.07 -24.87 35.54
N GLY A 96 15.07 -24.08 35.14
CA GLY A 96 15.20 -22.62 34.99
C GLY A 96 15.91 -22.17 33.71
N HIS A 97 16.32 -23.09 32.83
CA HIS A 97 16.92 -22.78 31.54
C HIS A 97 15.85 -22.63 30.45
N ILE A 98 16.02 -21.62 29.58
CA ILE A 98 15.17 -21.39 28.42
C ILE A 98 16.05 -21.49 27.17
N ASN A 99 15.68 -22.39 26.25
CA ASN A 99 16.25 -22.44 24.91
C ASN A 99 15.53 -21.41 24.03
N TRP A 100 16.22 -20.36 23.62
CA TRP A 100 15.71 -19.35 22.70
C TRP A 100 16.13 -19.66 21.26
N PHE A 101 15.18 -19.63 20.35
CA PHE A 101 15.40 -19.95 18.94
C PHE A 101 15.33 -18.68 18.08
N VAL A 102 16.41 -18.38 17.36
CA VAL A 102 16.56 -17.17 16.54
C VAL A 102 16.14 -17.51 15.10
N PRO A 103 14.98 -17.06 14.62
CA PRO A 103 14.55 -17.29 13.25
C PRO A 103 15.37 -16.46 12.26
N THR A 104 15.51 -16.97 11.04
CA THR A 104 16.12 -16.28 9.88
C THR A 104 15.09 -15.63 8.96
N GLY A 105 13.82 -15.64 9.37
CA GLY A 105 12.72 -15.04 8.64
C GLY A 105 11.35 -15.44 9.20
N TRP A 106 10.29 -14.86 8.66
CA TRP A 106 8.92 -15.05 9.14
C TRP A 106 8.48 -16.52 9.12
N ASN A 107 8.78 -17.24 8.03
CA ASN A 107 8.44 -18.67 7.90
C ASN A 107 9.10 -19.52 8.99
N SER A 108 10.40 -19.32 9.23
CA SER A 108 11.13 -20.05 10.28
C SER A 108 10.57 -19.77 11.68
N ARG A 109 10.15 -18.53 11.94
CA ARG A 109 9.49 -18.16 13.21
C ARG A 109 8.20 -18.95 13.41
N LYS A 110 7.37 -19.07 12.36
CA LYS A 110 6.13 -19.86 12.43
C LYS A 110 6.38 -21.34 12.69
N VAL A 111 7.43 -21.92 12.11
CA VAL A 111 7.81 -23.31 12.35
C VAL A 111 8.23 -23.53 13.81
N ILE A 112 9.02 -22.62 14.39
CA ILE A 112 9.42 -22.64 15.82
C ILE A 112 8.19 -22.56 16.72
N GLU A 113 7.31 -21.57 16.50
CA GLU A 113 6.09 -21.35 17.29
C GLU A 113 5.18 -22.58 17.25
N LYS A 114 4.95 -23.16 16.05
CA LYS A 114 4.12 -24.34 15.87
C LYS A 114 4.69 -25.59 16.54
N ALA A 115 6.01 -25.68 16.69
CA ALA A 115 6.67 -26.77 17.40
C ALA A 115 6.58 -26.65 18.93
N GLY A 116 6.07 -25.52 19.46
CA GLY A 116 6.03 -25.22 20.89
C GLY A 116 7.38 -24.76 21.45
N LEU A 117 8.30 -24.34 20.58
CA LEU A 117 9.60 -23.79 20.96
C LEU A 117 9.51 -22.26 21.11
N THR A 118 10.44 -21.65 21.85
CA THR A 118 10.37 -20.23 22.19
C THR A 118 11.20 -19.37 21.24
N PRO A 119 10.58 -18.57 20.34
CA PRO A 119 11.32 -17.71 19.41
C PRO A 119 11.86 -16.45 20.11
N ILE A 120 13.01 -15.95 19.65
CA ILE A 120 13.52 -14.61 19.99
C ILE A 120 13.95 -13.90 18.71
N ALA A 121 13.66 -12.60 18.57
CA ALA A 121 14.12 -11.83 17.42
C ALA A 121 15.64 -11.58 17.49
N PHE A 122 16.30 -11.44 16.34
CA PHE A 122 17.76 -11.29 16.26
C PHE A 122 18.26 -10.03 16.98
N ASP A 123 17.52 -8.93 16.88
CA ASP A 123 17.79 -7.64 17.52
C ASP A 123 17.49 -7.63 19.03
N SER A 124 16.76 -8.64 19.52
CA SER A 124 16.50 -8.83 20.95
C SER A 124 17.59 -9.65 21.66
N LEU A 125 18.63 -10.09 20.94
CA LEU A 125 19.78 -10.78 21.53
C LEU A 125 20.65 -9.79 22.33
N PRO A 126 21.07 -10.14 23.56
CA PRO A 126 22.06 -9.35 24.30
C PRO A 126 23.32 -9.11 23.46
N ALA A 127 23.94 -7.93 23.56
CA ALA A 127 25.04 -7.52 22.68
C ALA A 127 26.20 -8.54 22.64
N GLU A 128 26.53 -9.10 23.79
CA GLU A 128 27.59 -10.11 23.98
C GLU A 128 27.14 -11.57 23.73
N ALA A 129 25.84 -11.82 23.52
CA ALA A 129 25.33 -13.15 23.29
C ALA A 129 25.71 -13.68 21.90
N LEU A 130 26.27 -14.89 21.88
CA LEU A 130 26.53 -15.67 20.68
C LEU A 130 25.48 -16.76 20.49
N ILE A 131 25.09 -17.00 19.25
CA ILE A 131 24.28 -18.15 18.86
C ILE A 131 25.21 -19.37 18.91
N GLU A 132 24.86 -20.42 19.64
CA GLU A 132 25.78 -21.56 19.84
C GLU A 132 25.87 -22.47 18.62
N VAL A 133 24.74 -22.64 17.94
CA VAL A 133 24.64 -23.34 16.67
C VAL A 133 23.50 -22.73 15.86
N ALA A 134 23.73 -22.55 14.56
CA ALA A 134 22.70 -22.25 13.59
C ALA A 134 22.52 -23.45 12.66
N PHE A 135 21.29 -23.92 12.50
CA PHE A 135 20.92 -24.94 11.53
C PHE A 135 20.20 -24.27 10.36
N ASP A 136 20.76 -24.36 9.16
CA ASP A 136 20.17 -23.77 7.97
C ASP A 136 20.39 -24.64 6.73
N GLY A 137 19.59 -24.45 5.69
CA GLY A 137 19.77 -25.10 4.40
C GLY A 137 20.67 -24.29 3.47
N ALA A 138 20.99 -24.90 2.33
CA ALA A 138 21.61 -24.23 1.19
C ALA A 138 20.82 -24.52 -0.08
N ASP A 139 20.97 -23.71 -1.12
CA ASP A 139 20.49 -24.00 -2.47
C ASP A 139 21.51 -24.87 -3.22
N GLU A 140 22.80 -24.63 -2.99
CA GLU A 140 23.93 -25.42 -3.51
C GLU A 140 25.14 -25.32 -2.58
N VAL A 141 25.95 -26.38 -2.49
CA VAL A 141 27.15 -26.47 -1.63
C VAL A 141 28.31 -27.08 -2.42
N ASP A 142 29.47 -26.43 -2.43
CA ASP A 142 30.67 -26.92 -3.14
C ASP A 142 31.61 -27.80 -2.27
N GLU A 143 32.74 -28.21 -2.85
CA GLU A 143 33.78 -29.01 -2.19
C GLU A 143 34.46 -28.34 -0.99
N GLU A 144 34.53 -27.01 -0.95
CA GLU A 144 35.16 -26.23 0.13
C GLU A 144 34.15 -25.75 1.19
N LEU A 145 32.93 -26.30 1.15
CA LEU A 145 31.77 -25.91 1.97
C LEU A 145 31.26 -24.49 1.70
N ASN A 146 31.62 -23.85 0.58
CA ASN A 146 30.95 -22.61 0.20
C ASN A 146 29.53 -22.93 -0.22
N CYS A 147 28.58 -22.02 0.06
CA CYS A 147 27.17 -22.24 -0.29
C CYS A 147 26.60 -21.09 -1.12
N ILE A 148 25.70 -21.44 -2.03
CA ILE A 148 24.66 -20.51 -2.50
C ILE A 148 23.43 -20.66 -1.60
N LYS A 149 22.91 -19.53 -1.16
CA LYS A 149 21.70 -19.37 -0.35
C LYS A 149 20.89 -18.17 -0.84
N GLY A 150 19.66 -18.05 -0.37
CA GLY A 150 18.75 -16.95 -0.70
C GLY A 150 17.63 -17.31 -1.66
N GLY A 151 17.49 -18.58 -2.09
CA GLY A 151 16.37 -19.06 -2.90
C GLY A 151 15.00 -18.79 -2.25
N GLY A 152 14.92 -18.83 -0.92
CA GLY A 152 13.70 -18.52 -0.14
C GLY A 152 13.46 -17.04 0.17
N ALA A 153 14.30 -16.13 -0.32
CA ALA A 153 14.22 -14.67 -0.08
C ALA A 153 14.36 -14.21 1.40
N CYS A 154 15.08 -14.97 2.24
CA CYS A 154 15.43 -14.61 3.62
C CYS A 154 16.94 -14.26 3.78
N LEU A 155 17.62 -13.93 2.67
CA LEU A 155 19.08 -13.95 2.54
C LEU A 155 19.84 -13.15 3.62
N PHE A 156 19.54 -11.87 3.82
CA PHE A 156 20.28 -11.02 4.75
C PHE A 156 20.16 -11.51 6.20
N GLN A 157 18.97 -11.91 6.63
CA GLN A 157 18.76 -12.47 7.96
C GLN A 157 19.46 -13.82 8.16
N GLU A 158 19.45 -14.69 7.14
CA GLU A 158 20.24 -15.93 7.14
C GLU A 158 21.74 -15.62 7.36
N LYS A 159 22.26 -14.58 6.70
CA LYS A 159 23.66 -14.15 6.86
C LYS A 159 23.94 -13.64 8.27
N LEU A 160 23.07 -12.79 8.83
CA LEU A 160 23.21 -12.26 10.18
C LEU A 160 23.28 -13.36 11.24
N VAL A 161 22.38 -14.34 11.16
CA VAL A 161 22.34 -15.48 12.09
C VAL A 161 23.62 -16.33 11.96
N ALA A 162 24.06 -16.65 10.73
CA ALA A 162 25.31 -17.39 10.52
C ALA A 162 26.53 -16.64 11.07
N CYS A 163 26.65 -15.34 10.77
CA CYS A 163 27.74 -14.48 11.25
C CYS A 163 27.77 -14.32 12.78
N ARG A 164 26.65 -14.55 13.49
CA ARG A 164 26.60 -14.52 14.96
C ARG A 164 26.68 -15.92 15.60
N ALA A 165 26.69 -16.97 14.79
CA ALA A 165 26.72 -18.36 15.24
C ALA A 165 28.14 -18.91 15.42
N LYS A 166 28.38 -19.59 16.55
CA LYS A 166 29.65 -20.29 16.79
C LYS A 166 29.89 -21.41 15.80
N LYS A 167 28.81 -22.09 15.41
CA LYS A 167 28.79 -23.14 14.40
C LYS A 167 27.61 -22.90 13.47
N PHE A 168 27.86 -22.81 12.18
CA PHE A 168 26.81 -22.90 11.18
C PHE A 168 26.83 -24.33 10.61
N ILE A 169 25.72 -25.06 10.76
CA ILE A 169 25.51 -26.42 10.25
C ILE A 169 24.54 -26.37 9.07
N CYS A 170 25.01 -26.78 7.90
CA CYS A 170 24.18 -26.85 6.70
C CYS A 170 23.47 -28.20 6.63
N ILE A 171 22.16 -28.20 6.38
CA ILE A 171 21.35 -29.41 6.19
C ILE A 171 20.74 -29.37 4.80
N ALA A 172 21.00 -30.40 3.99
CA ALA A 172 20.59 -30.45 2.60
C ALA A 172 20.28 -31.88 2.13
N ASP A 173 19.64 -32.01 0.97
CA ASP A 173 19.54 -33.28 0.25
C ASP A 173 20.71 -33.44 -0.73
N TYR A 174 20.96 -34.68 -1.16
CA TYR A 174 22.12 -35.03 -2.00
C TYR A 174 22.27 -34.21 -3.28
N ARG A 175 21.19 -33.66 -3.87
CA ARG A 175 21.26 -32.87 -5.11
C ARG A 175 21.97 -31.53 -4.93
N LYS A 176 22.02 -31.04 -3.68
CA LYS A 176 22.65 -29.76 -3.34
C LYS A 176 24.16 -29.90 -3.13
N ASN A 177 24.70 -31.11 -3.11
CA ASN A 177 26.13 -31.38 -3.00
C ASN A 177 26.77 -31.37 -4.39
N GLN A 178 27.47 -30.28 -4.73
CA GLN A 178 28.11 -30.10 -6.03
C GLN A 178 29.64 -29.98 -5.88
N SER A 179 30.35 -30.14 -7.00
CA SER A 179 31.80 -29.92 -7.01
C SER A 179 32.15 -28.44 -6.93
N ARG A 180 31.38 -27.59 -7.63
CA ARG A 180 31.53 -26.13 -7.69
C ARG A 180 30.17 -25.45 -7.58
N LEU A 181 30.17 -24.18 -7.14
CA LEU A 181 28.98 -23.34 -7.17
C LEU A 181 28.65 -22.91 -8.60
N LEU A 182 27.36 -22.71 -8.87
CA LEU A 182 26.77 -22.49 -10.20
C LEU A 182 26.99 -23.68 -11.13
N THR A 183 26.77 -24.90 -10.63
CA THR A 183 26.80 -26.14 -11.43
C THR A 183 25.39 -26.58 -11.79
N VAL A 184 24.51 -26.68 -10.79
CA VAL A 184 23.09 -27.04 -10.93
C VAL A 184 22.20 -25.85 -10.59
N TRP A 185 22.55 -25.08 -9.55
CA TRP A 185 21.83 -23.86 -9.22
C TRP A 185 22.25 -22.71 -10.15
N PRO A 186 21.33 -22.05 -10.87
CA PRO A 186 21.70 -21.24 -12.05
C PRO A 186 22.16 -19.81 -11.75
N THR A 187 21.91 -19.29 -10.55
CA THR A 187 22.04 -17.85 -10.25
C THR A 187 22.57 -17.61 -8.83
N ILE A 188 23.23 -16.47 -8.61
CA ILE A 188 23.54 -15.97 -7.26
C ILE A 188 22.39 -15.04 -6.86
N PRO A 189 21.62 -15.34 -5.81
CA PRO A 189 20.66 -14.40 -5.24
C PRO A 189 21.39 -13.24 -4.57
N ILE A 190 20.97 -12.00 -4.82
CA ILE A 190 21.61 -10.79 -4.29
C ILE A 190 20.52 -9.90 -3.72
N GLU A 191 20.58 -9.63 -2.42
CA GLU A 191 19.64 -8.73 -1.74
C GLU A 191 20.10 -7.29 -1.89
N ILE A 192 19.20 -6.43 -2.35
CA ILE A 192 19.51 -5.07 -2.81
C ILE A 192 18.47 -4.07 -2.33
N ALA A 193 18.91 -2.83 -2.11
CA ALA A 193 18.01 -1.72 -1.87
C ALA A 193 17.06 -1.54 -3.07
N PRO A 194 15.73 -1.47 -2.88
CA PRO A 194 14.78 -1.33 -3.98
C PRO A 194 15.11 -0.18 -4.94
N ILE A 195 15.57 0.95 -4.39
CA ILE A 195 16.01 2.13 -5.14
C ILE A 195 17.22 1.89 -6.05
N ALA A 196 18.05 0.90 -5.73
CA ALA A 196 19.32 0.64 -6.41
C ALA A 196 19.25 -0.46 -7.48
N HIS A 197 18.09 -1.13 -7.66
CA HIS A 197 18.00 -2.33 -8.48
C HIS A 197 18.52 -2.16 -9.92
N ALA A 198 18.20 -1.03 -10.58
CA ALA A 198 18.66 -0.76 -11.94
C ALA A 198 20.19 -0.60 -11.99
N SER A 199 20.77 0.14 -11.04
CA SER A 199 22.22 0.34 -10.94
C SER A 199 22.95 -0.96 -10.61
N VAL A 200 22.43 -1.75 -9.66
CA VAL A 200 23.01 -3.05 -9.31
C VAL A 200 22.93 -4.02 -10.48
N ILE A 201 21.81 -4.13 -11.18
CA ILE A 201 21.67 -4.95 -12.39
C ILE A 201 22.70 -4.55 -13.46
N ARG A 202 22.93 -3.24 -13.65
CA ARG A 202 23.96 -2.73 -14.57
C ARG A 202 25.36 -3.16 -14.14
N GLU A 203 25.73 -2.93 -12.88
CA GLU A 203 27.06 -3.30 -12.37
C GLU A 203 27.28 -4.82 -12.42
N LEU A 204 26.26 -5.63 -12.16
CA LEU A 204 26.32 -7.09 -12.31
C LEU A 204 26.58 -7.52 -13.76
N LYS A 205 25.96 -6.84 -14.73
CA LYS A 205 26.27 -7.06 -16.16
C LYS A 205 27.73 -6.70 -16.47
N LEU A 206 28.26 -5.63 -15.89
CA LEU A 206 29.67 -5.24 -16.04
C LEU A 206 30.64 -6.25 -15.41
N LEU A 207 30.24 -6.89 -14.31
CA LEU A 207 30.98 -8.01 -13.71
C LEU A 207 30.88 -9.32 -14.53
N GLY A 208 30.12 -9.33 -15.63
CA GLY A 208 30.01 -10.48 -16.52
C GLY A 208 28.80 -11.38 -16.28
N SER A 209 27.81 -10.94 -15.49
CA SER A 209 26.52 -11.62 -15.41
C SER A 209 25.73 -11.42 -16.72
N PRO A 210 25.38 -12.48 -17.47
CA PRO A 210 24.78 -12.31 -18.79
C PRO A 210 23.34 -11.78 -18.73
N ALA A 211 22.59 -12.13 -17.69
CA ALA A 211 21.18 -11.76 -17.56
C ALA A 211 20.74 -11.67 -16.09
N PRO A 212 21.29 -10.74 -15.28
CA PRO A 212 20.81 -10.51 -13.94
C PRO A 212 19.40 -9.93 -14.01
N ILE A 213 18.47 -10.56 -13.29
CA ILE A 213 17.06 -10.16 -13.28
C ILE A 213 16.57 -9.92 -11.86
N LEU A 214 15.66 -8.98 -11.71
CA LEU A 214 14.94 -8.81 -10.46
C LEU A 214 14.01 -10.02 -10.27
N ARG A 215 14.08 -10.68 -9.13
CA ARG A 215 13.25 -11.86 -8.84
C ARG A 215 11.81 -11.40 -8.68
N GLU A 216 10.92 -11.95 -9.48
CA GLU A 216 9.48 -11.70 -9.40
C GLU A 216 8.78 -12.84 -8.65
N HIS A 217 7.65 -12.55 -8.02
CA HIS A 217 6.78 -13.60 -7.52
C HIS A 217 6.28 -14.46 -8.68
N THR A 218 5.92 -15.71 -8.40
CA THR A 218 5.26 -16.61 -9.37
C THR A 218 3.98 -16.01 -9.98
N LEU A 219 3.38 -15.02 -9.31
CA LEU A 219 2.31 -14.17 -9.82
C LEU A 219 2.87 -12.78 -10.16
N SER A 220 3.00 -12.46 -11.46
CA SER A 220 3.63 -11.21 -11.94
C SER A 220 2.92 -9.90 -11.55
N LYS A 221 1.77 -9.97 -10.87
CA LYS A 221 0.97 -8.80 -10.45
C LYS A 221 1.37 -8.21 -9.09
N THR A 222 2.20 -8.90 -8.30
CA THR A 222 2.58 -8.44 -6.94
C THR A 222 3.91 -7.70 -6.90
N GLY A 223 4.54 -7.47 -8.05
CA GLY A 223 5.84 -6.83 -8.16
C GLY A 223 7.01 -7.75 -7.79
N PRO A 224 8.21 -7.17 -7.58
CA PRO A 224 9.41 -7.92 -7.20
C PRO A 224 9.28 -8.62 -5.84
N VAL A 225 9.92 -9.78 -5.70
CA VAL A 225 10.04 -10.48 -4.41
C VAL A 225 10.73 -9.58 -3.39
N GLN A 226 10.04 -9.36 -2.27
CA GLN A 226 10.56 -8.63 -1.12
C GLN A 226 10.99 -9.59 -0.02
N THR A 227 12.14 -9.32 0.58
CA THR A 227 12.58 -10.01 1.79
C THR A 227 11.82 -9.50 3.01
N ASP A 228 11.93 -10.18 4.16
CA ASP A 228 11.33 -9.74 5.43
C ASP A 228 11.83 -8.37 5.90
N GLN A 229 12.88 -7.82 5.27
CA GLN A 229 13.41 -6.47 5.52
C GLN A 229 13.03 -5.48 4.41
N SER A 230 12.09 -5.85 3.53
CA SER A 230 11.58 -5.06 2.40
C SER A 230 12.64 -4.68 1.35
N PHE A 231 13.72 -5.46 1.24
CA PHE A 231 14.71 -5.36 0.16
C PHE A 231 14.32 -6.28 -1.00
N TYR A 232 14.85 -6.04 -2.21
CA TYR A 232 14.60 -6.90 -3.36
C TYR A 232 15.69 -7.96 -3.54
N ILE A 233 15.35 -9.07 -4.20
CA ILE A 233 16.33 -10.06 -4.65
C ILE A 233 16.58 -9.91 -6.15
N VAL A 234 17.84 -9.82 -6.56
CA VAL A 234 18.29 -9.98 -7.96
C VAL A 234 18.94 -11.35 -8.11
N ASP A 235 18.48 -12.11 -9.09
CA ASP A 235 19.10 -13.37 -9.49
C ASP A 235 20.11 -13.13 -10.61
N ALA A 236 21.39 -13.25 -10.27
CA ALA A 236 22.49 -12.99 -11.17
C ALA A 236 23.14 -14.29 -11.64
N PRO A 237 22.93 -14.74 -12.90
CA PRO A 237 23.67 -15.85 -13.46
C PRO A 237 25.14 -15.48 -13.61
N PHE A 238 26.05 -16.41 -13.36
CA PHE A 238 27.47 -16.30 -13.68
C PHE A 238 27.96 -17.67 -14.20
N LYS A 239 29.20 -17.73 -14.71
CA LYS A 239 29.85 -19.02 -14.97
C LYS A 239 30.10 -19.76 -13.66
N THR A 240 30.21 -21.08 -13.74
CA THR A 240 30.66 -21.93 -12.62
C THR A 240 31.90 -21.33 -11.96
N LEU A 241 31.86 -21.19 -10.64
CA LEU A 241 32.88 -20.47 -9.88
C LEU A 241 34.08 -21.36 -9.56
N LEU A 242 35.26 -20.76 -9.51
CA LEU A 242 36.49 -21.39 -9.05
C LEU A 242 36.54 -21.40 -7.51
N THR A 243 37.02 -22.49 -6.92
CA THR A 243 37.29 -22.54 -5.48
C THR A 243 38.63 -21.90 -5.14
N GLY A 244 38.91 -21.69 -3.85
CA GLY A 244 40.22 -21.22 -3.41
C GLY A 244 41.35 -22.17 -3.82
N LEU A 245 41.10 -23.48 -3.82
CA LEU A 245 42.04 -24.50 -4.29
C LEU A 245 42.34 -24.38 -5.80
N ASP A 246 41.35 -24.09 -6.64
CA ASP A 246 41.55 -23.91 -8.07
C ASP A 246 42.52 -22.74 -8.35
N VAL A 247 42.33 -21.62 -7.65
CA VAL A 247 43.22 -20.45 -7.77
C VAL A 247 44.61 -20.76 -7.24
N LYS A 248 44.73 -21.46 -6.10
CA LYS A 248 46.03 -21.93 -5.58
C LYS A 248 46.75 -22.85 -6.56
N ASN A 249 46.00 -23.61 -7.36
CA ASN A 249 46.54 -24.48 -8.41
C ASN A 249 46.82 -23.73 -9.73
N GLY A 250 46.77 -22.40 -9.74
CA GLY A 250 47.21 -21.56 -10.85
C GLY A 250 46.12 -21.15 -11.83
N GLN A 251 44.84 -21.34 -11.50
CA GLN A 251 43.73 -20.79 -12.29
C GLN A 251 43.49 -19.32 -11.95
N ASP A 252 43.11 -18.51 -12.95
CA ASP A 252 42.83 -17.09 -12.78
C ASP A 252 41.35 -16.89 -12.41
N GLY A 253 41.10 -16.57 -11.13
CA GLY A 253 39.77 -16.25 -10.60
C GLY A 253 39.49 -14.76 -10.45
N SER A 254 40.26 -13.88 -11.10
CA SER A 254 40.18 -12.42 -10.94
C SER A 254 38.93 -11.77 -11.54
N GLY A 255 38.12 -12.52 -12.30
CA GLY A 255 37.01 -12.01 -13.10
C GLY A 255 37.34 -11.85 -14.59
N LYS A 256 38.61 -12.08 -14.98
CA LYS A 256 39.01 -12.08 -16.38
C LYS A 256 38.19 -13.11 -17.17
N ASP A 257 37.70 -12.70 -18.34
CA ASP A 257 36.84 -13.50 -19.21
C ASP A 257 35.54 -14.02 -18.54
N GLY A 258 35.11 -13.36 -17.46
CA GLY A 258 33.95 -13.75 -16.65
C GLY A 258 34.16 -15.00 -15.80
N ILE A 259 35.41 -15.40 -15.57
CA ILE A 259 35.79 -16.50 -14.67
C ILE A 259 36.16 -15.91 -13.32
N TRP A 260 35.45 -16.33 -12.29
CA TRP A 260 35.57 -15.77 -10.97
C TRP A 260 35.84 -16.84 -9.92
N GLU A 261 36.68 -16.49 -8.94
CA GLU A 261 36.74 -17.22 -7.66
C GLU A 261 35.61 -16.78 -6.73
N VAL A 262 35.13 -17.71 -5.90
CA VAL A 262 33.94 -17.56 -5.04
C VAL A 262 33.99 -16.32 -4.15
N GLU A 263 35.05 -16.16 -3.34
CA GLU A 263 35.19 -15.04 -2.41
C GLU A 263 35.43 -13.71 -3.15
N THR A 264 36.19 -13.75 -4.25
CA THR A 264 36.52 -12.60 -5.09
C THR A 264 35.26 -12.01 -5.72
N LEU A 265 34.41 -12.82 -6.35
CA LEU A 265 33.14 -12.34 -6.91
C LEU A 265 32.19 -11.87 -5.82
N SER A 266 32.06 -12.61 -4.72
CA SER A 266 31.21 -12.21 -3.60
C SER A 266 31.60 -10.82 -3.08
N ALA A 267 32.90 -10.57 -2.86
CA ALA A 267 33.40 -9.27 -2.42
C ALA A 267 33.15 -8.16 -3.46
N ARG A 268 33.32 -8.45 -4.75
CA ARG A 268 33.04 -7.49 -5.83
C ARG A 268 31.57 -7.11 -5.89
N ILE A 269 30.66 -8.07 -5.80
CA ILE A 269 29.21 -7.82 -5.78
C ILE A 269 28.85 -7.03 -4.53
N LYS A 270 29.34 -7.44 -3.35
CA LYS A 270 29.06 -6.77 -2.07
C LYS A 270 29.50 -5.31 -2.05
N ALA A 271 30.54 -4.95 -2.80
CA ALA A 271 31.04 -3.59 -2.90
C ALA A 271 30.18 -2.67 -3.80
N ILE A 272 29.22 -3.20 -4.55
CA ILE A 272 28.31 -2.38 -5.37
C ILE A 272 27.38 -1.58 -4.45
N ALA A 273 27.36 -0.25 -4.62
CA ALA A 273 26.45 0.61 -3.86
C ALA A 273 24.99 0.20 -4.10
N GLY A 274 24.28 -0.11 -3.01
CA GLY A 274 22.91 -0.60 -3.05
C GLY A 274 22.76 -2.12 -2.95
N VAL A 275 23.85 -2.89 -2.95
CA VAL A 275 23.83 -4.30 -2.52
C VAL A 275 23.80 -4.35 -1.00
N LEU A 276 22.74 -4.92 -0.44
CA LEU A 276 22.63 -5.21 0.99
C LEU A 276 23.40 -6.49 1.33
N GLU A 277 23.22 -7.58 0.59
CA GLU A 277 23.90 -8.86 0.86
C GLU A 277 23.97 -9.78 -0.37
N VAL A 278 24.96 -10.68 -0.39
CA VAL A 278 25.20 -11.64 -1.46
C VAL A 278 24.90 -13.06 -1.00
N GLY A 279 24.22 -13.82 -1.84
CA GLY A 279 23.85 -15.23 -1.68
C GLY A 279 25.00 -16.21 -1.52
N ILE A 280 26.25 -15.75 -1.53
CA ILE A 280 27.45 -16.59 -1.35
C ILE A 280 27.85 -16.60 0.12
N PHE A 281 27.81 -17.77 0.75
CA PHE A 281 28.30 -18.02 2.10
C PHE A 281 29.68 -18.68 1.99
N ALA A 282 30.73 -17.85 1.98
CA ALA A 282 32.13 -18.23 1.82
C ALA A 282 33.01 -17.46 2.82
N GLY A 283 34.33 -17.71 2.85
CA GLY A 283 35.23 -17.15 3.86
C GLY A 283 35.40 -18.03 5.10
N PRO A 284 35.81 -17.46 6.25
CA PRO A 284 36.05 -18.23 7.46
C PRO A 284 34.74 -18.73 8.10
N ASN A 285 34.77 -19.96 8.60
CA ASN A 285 33.69 -20.51 9.41
C ASN A 285 33.80 -20.07 10.89
N GLY A 286 32.75 -20.33 11.68
CA GLY A 286 32.67 -19.86 13.07
C GLY A 286 33.82 -20.33 13.97
N ILE A 287 34.40 -21.50 13.72
CA ILE A 287 35.55 -22.02 14.47
C ILE A 287 36.82 -21.27 14.10
N GLN A 288 37.06 -21.04 12.79
CA GLN A 288 38.22 -20.30 12.30
C GLN A 288 38.22 -18.85 12.81
N THR A 289 37.07 -18.18 12.75
CA THR A 289 36.93 -16.80 13.21
C THR A 289 37.13 -16.66 14.72
N GLN A 290 36.62 -17.61 15.52
CA GLN A 290 36.86 -17.66 16.96
C GLN A 290 38.33 -17.85 17.32
N LYS A 291 39.03 -18.74 16.60
CA LYS A 291 40.48 -18.89 16.76
C LYS A 291 41.24 -17.60 16.44
N ALA A 292 40.69 -16.76 15.55
CA ALA A 292 41.22 -15.43 15.24
C ALA A 292 40.74 -14.32 16.20
N GLY A 293 40.11 -14.67 17.33
CA GLY A 293 39.62 -13.70 18.33
C GLY A 293 38.39 -12.90 17.91
N LYS A 294 37.69 -13.32 16.83
CA LYS A 294 36.48 -12.68 16.31
C LYS A 294 35.26 -13.56 16.56
N GLN A 295 34.06 -13.03 16.32
CA GLN A 295 32.80 -13.73 16.57
C GLN A 295 32.17 -14.29 15.28
N GLY A 296 31.65 -15.52 15.38
CA GLY A 296 30.87 -16.26 14.37
C GLY A 296 31.52 -16.46 13.00
N GLY A 297 30.78 -16.86 11.95
CA GLY A 297 31.38 -17.10 10.63
C GLY A 297 30.39 -17.42 9.54
N GLN A 298 30.71 -17.02 8.31
CA GLN A 298 29.78 -17.08 7.18
C GLN A 298 29.65 -18.49 6.59
N LYS A 299 30.73 -19.27 6.63
CA LYS A 299 30.77 -20.59 6.01
C LYS A 299 30.35 -21.70 6.99
N PRO A 300 29.65 -22.76 6.55
CA PRO A 300 29.38 -23.92 7.39
C PRO A 300 30.66 -24.56 7.94
N VAL A 301 30.55 -25.09 9.16
CA VAL A 301 31.58 -25.99 9.72
C VAL A 301 31.36 -27.45 9.27
N ALA A 302 30.12 -27.79 8.93
CA ALA A 302 29.75 -29.07 8.36
C ALA A 302 28.46 -28.94 7.53
N ALA A 303 28.33 -29.78 6.50
CA ALA A 303 27.13 -29.95 5.70
C ALA A 303 26.69 -31.42 5.70
N TYR A 304 25.42 -31.65 6.03
CA TYR A 304 24.80 -32.98 6.10
C TYR A 304 23.89 -33.16 4.89
N PHE A 305 24.17 -34.19 4.10
CA PHE A 305 23.44 -34.53 2.89
C PHE A 305 22.73 -35.87 3.07
N GLY A 306 21.41 -35.84 3.06
CA GLY A 306 20.64 -37.08 3.00
C GLY A 306 20.78 -37.69 1.62
N LEU A 307 21.21 -38.94 1.55
CA LEU A 307 21.36 -39.69 0.29
C LEU A 307 20.07 -40.41 -0.07
N GLU A 308 19.88 -40.69 -1.35
CA GLU A 308 18.74 -41.49 -1.84
C GLU A 308 18.74 -42.91 -1.25
N SER A 309 19.91 -43.46 -0.93
CA SER A 309 20.07 -44.74 -0.24
C SER A 309 19.50 -44.75 1.18
N GLY A 310 19.20 -43.57 1.74
CA GLY A 310 18.77 -43.40 3.12
C GLY A 310 19.93 -43.31 4.12
N GLU A 311 21.18 -43.19 3.66
CA GLU A 311 22.33 -42.83 4.48
C GLU A 311 22.50 -41.29 4.55
N VAL A 312 23.35 -40.81 5.45
CA VAL A 312 23.70 -39.39 5.56
C VAL A 312 25.19 -39.22 5.26
N TYR A 313 25.52 -38.50 4.20
CA TYR A 313 26.87 -38.09 3.89
C TYR A 313 27.18 -36.77 4.60
N VAL A 314 28.33 -36.67 5.27
CA VAL A 314 28.72 -35.47 6.01
C VAL A 314 30.01 -34.92 5.45
N LYS A 315 29.95 -33.70 4.91
CA LYS A 315 31.14 -32.92 4.51
C LYS A 315 31.53 -32.03 5.68
N ARG A 316 32.74 -32.17 6.22
CA ARG A 316 33.21 -31.38 7.37
C ARG A 316 34.39 -30.52 6.99
N TYR A 317 34.47 -29.35 7.62
CA TYR A 317 35.69 -28.59 7.66
C TYR A 317 36.74 -29.40 8.43
N MET A 318 37.88 -29.66 7.80
CA MET A 318 39.06 -30.27 8.44
C MET A 318 40.06 -29.18 8.81
N SER A 319 40.54 -29.17 10.06
CA SER A 319 41.69 -28.34 10.43
C SER A 319 42.96 -28.88 9.77
N LEU A 320 43.98 -28.04 9.57
CA LEU A 320 45.30 -28.45 9.06
C LEU A 320 45.93 -29.62 9.86
N GLU A 321 45.57 -29.80 11.13
CA GLU A 321 46.00 -30.94 11.96
C GLU A 321 45.33 -32.27 11.58
N GLN A 322 44.15 -32.24 10.94
CA GLN A 322 43.38 -33.43 10.54
C GLN A 322 43.63 -33.87 9.09
N VAL A 323 44.23 -33.01 8.25
CA VAL A 323 44.52 -33.30 6.84
C VAL A 323 45.75 -34.21 6.67
N LEU A 324 46.63 -34.29 7.67
CA LEU A 324 47.86 -35.12 7.62
C LEU A 324 47.63 -36.64 7.74
N THR A 325 46.39 -37.13 7.77
CA THR A 325 46.11 -38.56 8.01
C THR A 325 45.29 -39.27 6.93
N VAL A 326 44.90 -38.62 5.83
CA VAL A 326 44.11 -39.30 4.78
C VAL A 326 44.51 -38.83 3.37
N GLU A 327 45.30 -39.64 2.66
CA GLU A 327 45.48 -39.53 1.21
C GLU A 327 44.47 -40.43 0.48
N SER A 328 43.90 -39.94 -0.63
CA SER A 328 43.30 -40.79 -1.67
C SER A 328 43.30 -40.08 -3.03
N PRO A 329 43.45 -40.83 -4.15
CA PRO A 329 43.94 -40.31 -5.42
C PRO A 329 42.80 -39.98 -6.40
N VAL A 330 43.21 -39.47 -7.57
CA VAL A 330 42.51 -39.41 -8.87
C VAL A 330 42.34 -37.98 -9.39
N HIS A 331 43.37 -37.54 -10.10
CA HIS A 331 43.29 -36.54 -11.16
C HIS A 331 43.65 -37.22 -12.48
N LYS A 332 42.80 -37.14 -13.51
CA LYS A 332 43.26 -37.05 -14.92
C LYS A 332 42.13 -36.73 -15.94
N LYS A 333 42.39 -35.64 -16.68
CA LYS A 333 42.00 -35.30 -18.08
C LYS A 333 40.51 -34.92 -18.31
N LEU A 334 40.14 -33.89 -19.07
CA LEU A 334 40.55 -33.52 -20.43
C LEU A 334 40.41 -31.99 -20.71
N LYS A 335 41.15 -31.48 -21.71
CA LYS A 335 41.11 -30.11 -22.28
C LYS A 335 40.48 -30.13 -23.69
N MET A 336 40.15 -28.91 -24.18
CA MET A 336 39.95 -28.42 -25.57
C MET A 336 38.48 -28.30 -26.02
N ALA A 337 38.01 -27.29 -26.78
CA ALA A 337 38.56 -26.07 -27.37
C ALA A 337 37.39 -25.11 -27.76
N ALA A 338 37.68 -23.82 -27.96
CA ALA A 338 36.73 -22.72 -28.20
C ALA A 338 36.48 -22.40 -29.70
N VAL A 339 35.33 -21.78 -30.00
CA VAL A 339 35.04 -21.03 -31.25
C VAL A 339 34.13 -19.82 -30.92
N SER A 340 34.46 -18.63 -31.44
CA SER A 340 33.72 -17.36 -31.29
C SER A 340 32.77 -17.10 -32.48
N PRO A 341 31.72 -16.24 -32.31
CA PRO A 341 31.71 -15.04 -33.17
C PRO A 341 31.09 -13.75 -32.56
N VAL A 342 31.73 -12.64 -32.94
CA VAL A 342 31.25 -11.31 -33.44
C VAL A 342 29.97 -10.65 -32.90
N LYS A 343 30.16 -9.39 -32.48
CA LYS A 343 29.21 -8.35 -32.01
C LYS A 343 28.18 -7.91 -33.07
N GLU A 344 26.93 -7.78 -32.63
CA GLU A 344 25.97 -6.81 -33.19
C GLU A 344 25.41 -5.92 -32.06
N VAL A 345 25.31 -4.63 -32.32
CA VAL A 345 24.79 -3.61 -31.39
C VAL A 345 23.36 -3.26 -31.81
N PRO A 346 22.33 -3.43 -30.95
CA PRO A 346 21.01 -2.87 -31.19
C PRO A 346 20.77 -1.54 -30.44
N PRO A 347 19.75 -0.76 -30.87
CA PRO A 347 19.61 0.68 -30.64
C PRO A 347 18.95 1.04 -29.29
N PRO A 348 18.90 2.33 -28.90
CA PRO A 348 18.53 2.76 -27.55
C PRO A 348 17.03 2.59 -27.25
N LEU A 349 16.71 2.10 -26.05
CA LEU A 349 15.34 2.01 -25.53
C LEU A 349 15.03 3.19 -24.62
N GLN A 350 13.97 3.91 -24.98
CA GLN A 350 13.21 4.86 -24.15
C GLN A 350 12.50 4.09 -23.02
N ASP A 351 12.17 4.77 -21.91
CA ASP A 351 11.44 4.27 -20.72
C ASP A 351 12.31 3.95 -19.48
N ILE A 352 12.95 4.98 -18.94
CA ILE A 352 13.50 5.04 -17.58
C ILE A 352 12.51 5.85 -16.72
N PRO A 353 12.04 5.36 -15.55
CA PRO A 353 11.23 6.16 -14.65
C PRO A 353 11.97 7.43 -14.23
N THR A 354 11.28 8.55 -14.39
CA THR A 354 11.79 9.89 -14.06
C THR A 354 12.19 9.97 -12.57
N ALA A 355 13.01 10.95 -12.21
CA ALA A 355 13.35 11.20 -10.81
C ALA A 355 12.09 11.45 -9.94
N LYS A 356 11.05 12.02 -10.56
CA LYS A 356 9.75 12.31 -9.95
C LYS A 356 8.99 11.03 -9.60
N GLU A 357 8.89 10.10 -10.55
CA GLU A 357 8.24 8.80 -10.31
C GLU A 357 8.94 7.99 -9.20
N ARG A 358 10.26 8.14 -9.06
CA ARG A 358 11.01 7.51 -7.96
C ARG A 358 10.72 8.15 -6.60
N LYS A 359 10.62 9.47 -6.55
CA LYS A 359 10.33 10.23 -5.31
C LYS A 359 8.93 9.91 -4.79
N TYR A 360 7.94 9.83 -5.69
CA TYR A 360 6.54 9.61 -5.34
C TYR A 360 6.07 8.15 -5.47
N ASP A 361 6.97 7.16 -5.60
CA ASP A 361 6.56 5.75 -5.84
C ASP A 361 5.55 5.22 -4.81
N ARG A 362 5.77 5.48 -3.50
CA ARG A 362 4.89 4.97 -2.44
C ARG A 362 3.47 5.49 -2.55
N GLN A 363 3.31 6.76 -2.90
CA GLN A 363 2.01 7.41 -3.01
C GLN A 363 1.36 7.18 -4.38
N LEU A 364 2.16 7.01 -5.44
CA LEU A 364 1.69 6.55 -6.75
C LEU A 364 1.03 5.16 -6.69
N ARG A 365 1.39 4.32 -5.70
CA ARG A 365 0.70 3.04 -5.46
C ARG A 365 -0.70 3.20 -4.85
N LEU A 366 -0.99 4.37 -4.28
CA LEU A 366 -2.30 4.68 -3.69
C LEU A 366 -3.20 5.36 -4.72
N TRP A 367 -2.78 6.51 -5.26
CA TRP A 367 -3.61 7.35 -6.15
C TRP A 367 -3.20 7.32 -7.63
N GLY A 368 -2.14 6.60 -7.98
CA GLY A 368 -1.68 6.47 -9.36
C GLY A 368 -1.14 7.77 -9.95
N ALA A 369 -0.73 7.70 -11.21
CA ALA A 369 -0.30 8.88 -11.97
C ALA A 369 -1.41 9.95 -12.10
N PRO A 370 -2.69 9.61 -12.33
CA PRO A 370 -3.75 10.63 -12.42
C PRO A 370 -3.90 11.45 -11.14
N GLY A 371 -3.91 10.82 -9.96
CA GLY A 371 -3.98 11.55 -8.70
C GLY A 371 -2.73 12.40 -8.45
N GLN A 372 -1.55 11.92 -8.86
CA GLN A 372 -0.33 12.70 -8.74
C GLN A 372 -0.35 13.95 -9.63
N ILE A 373 -0.84 13.84 -10.87
CA ILE A 373 -0.99 14.98 -11.78
C ILE A 373 -1.96 16.01 -11.20
N ALA A 374 -3.13 15.56 -10.70
CA ALA A 374 -4.10 16.47 -10.08
C ALA A 374 -3.49 17.24 -8.90
N LEU A 375 -2.68 16.58 -8.07
CA LEU A 375 -1.98 17.22 -6.96
C LEU A 375 -0.95 18.25 -7.45
N GLU A 376 -0.15 17.90 -8.44
CA GLU A 376 0.91 18.75 -9.02
C GLU A 376 0.38 19.95 -9.81
N GLU A 377 -0.86 19.89 -10.30
CA GLU A 377 -1.52 20.99 -10.99
C GLU A 377 -2.26 21.93 -10.03
N SER A 378 -2.43 21.53 -8.77
CA SER A 378 -3.23 22.27 -7.79
C SER A 378 -2.49 23.44 -7.13
N HIS A 379 -3.25 24.50 -6.81
CA HIS A 379 -2.82 25.65 -6.02
C HIS A 379 -3.70 25.82 -4.77
N ILE A 380 -3.10 25.60 -3.60
CA ILE A 380 -3.79 25.72 -2.30
C ILE A 380 -3.52 27.07 -1.64
N LEU A 381 -4.56 27.74 -1.14
CA LEU A 381 -4.44 28.92 -0.27
C LEU A 381 -4.63 28.52 1.20
N LEU A 382 -3.70 28.87 2.07
CA LEU A 382 -3.89 28.88 3.53
C LEU A 382 -4.14 30.31 3.99
N ILE A 383 -5.34 30.59 4.47
CA ILE A 383 -5.68 31.79 5.24
C ILE A 383 -5.35 31.49 6.70
N ASN A 384 -4.23 32.03 7.19
CA ASN A 384 -3.70 31.74 8.50
C ASN A 384 -4.06 32.85 9.50
N ASN A 385 -4.66 32.49 10.63
CA ASN A 385 -4.98 33.40 11.73
C ASN A 385 -4.64 32.72 13.07
N GLY A 386 -4.60 33.49 14.16
CA GLY A 386 -4.21 32.96 15.47
C GLY A 386 -2.78 32.40 15.44
N PRO A 387 -2.48 31.32 16.20
CA PRO A 387 -1.24 30.56 16.04
C PRO A 387 -1.13 29.89 14.67
N GLY A 388 -2.23 29.34 14.14
CA GLY A 388 -2.33 28.82 12.78
C GLY A 388 -1.47 27.58 12.49
N VAL A 389 -1.00 26.89 13.54
CA VAL A 389 -0.01 25.80 13.43
C VAL A 389 -0.61 24.62 12.68
N THR A 390 -1.87 24.31 12.93
CA THR A 390 -2.59 23.20 12.27
C THR A 390 -2.67 23.41 10.75
N GLY A 391 -2.84 24.66 10.30
CA GLY A 391 -2.82 25.01 8.87
C GLY A 391 -1.45 24.77 8.24
N VAL A 392 -0.38 25.15 8.94
CA VAL A 392 1.01 24.92 8.50
C VAL A 392 1.35 23.43 8.46
N GLU A 393 0.94 22.67 9.49
CA GLU A 393 1.10 21.22 9.54
C GLU A 393 0.29 20.51 8.43
N THR A 394 -0.88 21.05 8.06
CA THR A 394 -1.62 20.60 6.87
C THR A 394 -0.80 20.84 5.61
N LEU A 395 -0.24 22.05 5.43
CA LEU A 395 0.59 22.38 4.28
C LEU A 395 1.82 21.48 4.16
N LYS A 396 2.53 21.20 5.26
CA LYS A 396 3.64 20.22 5.28
C LYS A 396 3.25 18.90 4.62
N ASN A 397 2.08 18.38 5.00
CA ASN A 397 1.59 17.08 4.56
C ASN A 397 1.02 17.08 3.12
N VAL A 398 0.85 18.24 2.47
CA VAL A 398 0.54 18.34 1.03
C VAL A 398 1.74 18.79 0.18
N VAL A 399 2.70 19.50 0.75
CA VAL A 399 3.98 19.85 0.11
C VAL A 399 4.86 18.62 -0.09
N LEU A 400 4.99 17.75 0.93
CA LEU A 400 5.75 16.50 0.81
C LEU A 400 5.30 15.61 -0.35
N PRO A 401 3.99 15.33 -0.56
CA PRO A 401 3.52 14.57 -1.71
C PRO A 401 3.52 15.36 -3.04
N GLY A 402 3.86 16.65 -3.03
CA GLY A 402 4.12 17.40 -4.25
C GLY A 402 2.92 18.15 -4.82
N VAL A 403 2.15 18.86 -3.98
CA VAL A 403 1.20 19.87 -4.48
C VAL A 403 1.90 20.87 -5.39
N GLY A 404 1.27 21.30 -6.47
CA GLY A 404 1.89 22.22 -7.43
C GLY A 404 2.38 23.52 -6.77
N GLN A 405 1.45 24.22 -6.13
CA GLN A 405 1.75 25.49 -5.47
C GLN A 405 0.95 25.64 -4.18
N PHE A 406 1.47 26.43 -3.25
CA PHE A 406 0.72 26.91 -2.10
C PHE A 406 0.95 28.40 -1.88
N THR A 407 -0.01 29.07 -1.24
CA THR A 407 0.11 30.46 -0.79
C THR A 407 -0.31 30.56 0.67
N ILE A 408 0.47 31.23 1.51
CA ILE A 408 0.09 31.55 2.89
C ILE A 408 -0.29 33.02 3.00
N LEU A 409 -1.52 33.32 3.39
CA LEU A 409 -2.00 34.65 3.75
C LEU A 409 -1.93 34.81 5.27
N ASP A 410 -0.97 35.59 5.74
CA ASP A 410 -0.78 35.89 7.17
C ASP A 410 -0.02 37.22 7.31
N SER A 411 -0.60 38.15 8.05
CA SER A 411 -0.02 39.47 8.31
C SER A 411 0.72 39.56 9.66
N ALA A 412 0.67 38.50 10.47
CA ALA A 412 1.32 38.49 11.78
C ALA A 412 2.85 38.45 11.66
N LEU A 413 3.50 39.07 12.65
CA LEU A 413 4.93 38.92 12.88
C LEU A 413 5.17 37.76 13.83
N VAL A 414 6.26 37.03 13.63
CA VAL A 414 6.67 35.92 14.50
C VAL A 414 6.96 36.43 15.90
N SER A 415 6.32 35.82 16.89
CA SER A 415 6.52 36.03 18.32
C SER A 415 7.27 34.85 18.97
N GLU A 416 7.71 35.01 20.22
CA GLU A 416 8.34 33.90 20.97
C GLU A 416 7.42 32.70 21.13
N ALA A 417 6.11 32.91 21.26
CA ALA A 417 5.14 31.84 21.38
C ALA A 417 5.10 30.98 20.11
N ASP A 418 5.21 31.60 18.93
CA ASP A 418 5.21 30.89 17.65
C ASP A 418 6.41 29.94 17.52
N LEU A 419 7.59 30.34 18.03
CA LEU A 419 8.82 29.52 18.00
C LEU A 419 8.66 28.21 18.79
N GLY A 420 7.83 28.22 19.84
CA GLY A 420 7.61 27.05 20.68
C GLY A 420 6.69 25.99 20.08
N VAL A 421 5.88 26.37 19.08
CA VAL A 421 4.80 25.51 18.55
C VAL A 421 4.85 25.27 17.04
N ASN A 422 5.60 26.07 16.29
CA ASN A 422 5.71 25.94 14.84
C ASN A 422 7.10 25.44 14.44
N PHE A 423 7.16 24.23 13.88
CA PHE A 423 8.39 23.59 13.43
C PHE A 423 9.11 24.35 12.30
N PHE A 424 8.38 25.20 11.58
CA PHE A 424 8.88 25.96 10.41
C PHE A 424 9.24 27.40 10.77
N LEU A 425 9.62 27.66 12.02
CA LEU A 425 10.14 28.96 12.46
C LEU A 425 11.39 28.73 13.30
N GLU A 426 12.36 29.63 13.16
CA GLU A 426 13.59 29.63 13.97
C GLU A 426 13.71 30.94 14.76
N ASP A 427 14.65 31.01 15.71
CA ASP A 427 14.97 32.26 16.44
C ASP A 427 15.25 33.42 15.48
N SER A 428 15.83 33.12 14.29
CA SER A 428 16.12 34.09 13.24
C SER A 428 14.87 34.65 12.54
N SER A 429 13.71 34.03 12.72
CA SER A 429 12.42 34.44 12.17
C SER A 429 11.71 35.46 13.07
N LEU A 430 12.13 35.61 14.33
CA LEU A 430 11.49 36.52 15.31
C LEU A 430 11.38 37.95 14.77
N GLY A 431 10.17 38.52 14.84
CA GLY A 431 9.87 39.88 14.37
C GLY A 431 9.73 40.03 12.84
N LYS A 432 9.86 38.95 12.06
CA LYS A 432 9.56 38.95 10.61
C LYS A 432 8.15 38.43 10.34
N TYR A 433 7.67 38.56 9.11
CA TYR A 433 6.36 38.04 8.73
C TYR A 433 6.31 36.51 8.79
N ARG A 434 5.31 36.01 9.51
CA ARG A 434 5.13 34.57 9.72
C ARG A 434 4.82 33.82 8.43
N ALA A 435 4.00 34.40 7.53
CA ALA A 435 3.72 33.81 6.21
C ALA A 435 5.00 33.61 5.39
N GLU A 436 5.85 34.64 5.34
CA GLU A 436 7.08 34.62 4.54
C GLU A 436 8.07 33.57 5.05
N GLU A 437 8.36 33.58 6.35
CA GLU A 437 9.30 32.63 6.96
C GLU A 437 8.78 31.19 6.90
N THR A 438 7.49 30.97 7.18
CA THR A 438 6.90 29.63 7.09
C THR A 438 6.89 29.10 5.65
N ALA A 439 6.51 29.94 4.68
CA ALA A 439 6.48 29.54 3.27
C ALA A 439 7.89 29.20 2.75
N LYS A 440 8.91 29.94 3.19
CA LYS A 440 10.31 29.63 2.90
C LYS A 440 10.68 28.21 3.35
N TYR A 441 10.51 27.89 4.64
CA TYR A 441 10.92 26.57 5.15
C TYR A 441 10.05 25.41 4.65
N LEU A 442 8.76 25.62 4.41
CA LEU A 442 7.92 24.61 3.75
C LEU A 442 8.42 24.31 2.33
N THR A 443 8.82 25.33 1.57
CA THR A 443 9.35 25.15 0.20
C THR A 443 10.63 24.30 0.19
N GLU A 444 11.45 24.35 1.25
CA GLU A 444 12.66 23.53 1.37
C GLU A 444 12.36 22.02 1.43
N LEU A 445 11.18 21.62 1.92
CA LEU A 445 10.77 20.21 1.98
C LEU A 445 10.66 19.58 0.59
N ASN A 446 10.28 20.38 -0.41
CA ASN A 446 10.02 19.89 -1.74
C ASN A 446 10.32 20.96 -2.81
N PRO A 447 11.49 20.88 -3.47
CA PRO A 447 11.87 21.83 -4.53
C PRO A 447 10.97 21.83 -5.78
N ASP A 448 10.11 20.81 -5.95
CA ASP A 448 9.14 20.76 -7.05
C ASP A 448 7.87 21.58 -6.75
N VAL A 449 7.71 22.06 -5.51
CA VAL A 449 6.54 22.80 -5.04
C VAL A 449 6.88 24.28 -4.93
N LYS A 450 5.99 25.14 -5.42
CA LYS A 450 6.16 26.59 -5.33
C LYS A 450 5.39 27.17 -4.15
N GLY A 451 6.11 27.62 -3.12
CA GLY A 451 5.56 28.39 -2.01
C GLY A 451 5.47 29.89 -2.33
N ASN A 452 4.35 30.51 -1.96
CA ASN A 452 4.11 31.94 -2.04
C ASN A 452 3.56 32.45 -0.70
N PHE A 453 3.58 33.76 -0.50
CA PHE A 453 3.05 34.38 0.72
C PHE A 453 2.38 35.73 0.42
N ILE A 454 1.46 36.12 1.30
CA ILE A 454 0.76 37.40 1.29
C ILE A 454 0.76 37.91 2.73
N THR A 455 1.32 39.11 2.95
CA THR A 455 1.45 39.74 4.27
C THR A 455 0.42 40.84 4.53
N GLU A 456 -0.54 40.98 3.61
CA GLU A 456 -1.65 41.92 3.73
C GLU A 456 -2.66 41.44 4.78
N PRO A 457 -3.20 42.35 5.63
CA PRO A 457 -4.27 42.01 6.56
C PRO A 457 -5.49 41.40 5.87
N LEU A 458 -6.05 40.34 6.47
CA LEU A 458 -7.13 39.54 5.88
C LEU A 458 -8.37 40.35 5.52
N ASP A 459 -8.76 41.29 6.37
CA ASP A 459 -9.90 42.19 6.18
C ASP A 459 -9.74 43.05 4.92
N SER A 460 -8.55 43.64 4.71
CA SER A 460 -8.24 44.44 3.53
C SER A 460 -8.08 43.58 2.27
N TRP A 461 -7.50 42.39 2.40
CA TRP A 461 -7.32 41.46 1.30
C TRP A 461 -8.68 40.95 0.81
N ALA A 462 -9.54 40.46 1.70
CA ALA A 462 -10.83 39.82 1.39
C ALA A 462 -11.86 40.73 0.71
N MET A 463 -11.67 42.06 0.73
CA MET A 463 -12.54 43.02 0.04
C MET A 463 -12.25 43.14 -1.47
N LYS A 464 -11.14 42.59 -1.95
CA LYS A 464 -10.76 42.66 -3.37
C LYS A 464 -11.59 41.69 -4.22
N GLN A 465 -11.73 42.02 -5.50
CA GLN A 465 -12.45 41.17 -6.45
C GLN A 465 -11.54 40.04 -6.98
N ASP A 466 -12.17 38.92 -7.34
CA ASP A 466 -11.57 37.78 -8.04
C ASP A 466 -10.32 37.15 -7.38
N LEU A 467 -10.19 37.29 -6.06
CA LEU A 467 -9.07 36.77 -5.27
C LEU A 467 -8.91 35.26 -5.33
N PHE A 468 -10.03 34.54 -5.41
CA PHE A 468 -10.06 33.10 -5.25
C PHE A 468 -9.90 32.33 -6.57
N ALA A 469 -9.96 33.03 -7.70
CA ALA A 469 -10.00 32.39 -9.03
C ALA A 469 -8.73 31.59 -9.38
N SER A 470 -7.62 31.84 -8.69
CA SER A 470 -6.36 31.13 -8.90
C SER A 470 -6.16 29.89 -8.02
N TYR A 471 -7.09 29.60 -7.09
CA TYR A 471 -6.93 28.53 -6.11
C TYR A 471 -7.93 27.42 -6.34
N ASP A 472 -7.45 26.18 -6.28
CA ASP A 472 -8.27 24.97 -6.40
C ASP A 472 -8.89 24.58 -5.06
N LEU A 473 -8.29 25.02 -3.94
CA LEU A 473 -8.73 24.71 -2.59
C LEU A 473 -8.27 25.76 -1.59
N VAL A 474 -9.10 26.05 -0.58
CA VAL A 474 -8.79 27.02 0.48
C VAL A 474 -8.83 26.37 1.87
N LEU A 475 -7.78 26.57 2.66
CA LEU A 475 -7.70 26.25 4.08
C LEU A 475 -7.89 27.54 4.88
N ILE A 476 -8.79 27.54 5.86
CA ILE A 476 -9.14 28.71 6.66
C ILE A 476 -8.90 28.35 8.12
N ALA A 477 -7.82 28.87 8.70
CA ALA A 477 -7.55 28.73 10.13
C ALA A 477 -8.35 29.77 10.91
N ALA A 478 -9.09 29.29 11.91
CA ALA A 478 -9.75 30.09 12.92
C ALA A 478 -8.72 30.78 13.84
N PRO A 479 -9.08 31.89 14.49
CA PRO A 479 -10.37 32.58 14.40
C PRO A 479 -10.46 33.48 13.15
N VAL A 480 -11.68 33.64 12.62
CA VAL A 480 -11.98 34.60 11.53
C VAL A 480 -13.17 35.45 11.94
N GLU A 481 -13.07 36.77 11.74
CA GLU A 481 -14.20 37.67 12.01
C GLU A 481 -15.42 37.27 11.14
N PRO A 482 -16.64 37.19 11.70
CA PRO A 482 -17.78 36.60 10.98
C PRO A 482 -18.17 37.30 9.68
N THR A 483 -18.07 38.64 9.61
CA THR A 483 -18.36 39.40 8.39
C THR A 483 -17.37 39.06 7.28
N VAL A 484 -16.07 39.03 7.60
CA VAL A 484 -15.00 38.62 6.69
C VAL A 484 -15.17 37.15 6.28
N PHE A 485 -15.48 36.26 7.22
CA PHE A 485 -15.73 34.85 6.90
C PHE A 485 -16.96 34.68 5.98
N GLY A 486 -18.01 35.47 6.20
CA GLY A 486 -19.18 35.52 5.32
C GLY A 486 -18.82 35.93 3.89
N LEU A 487 -17.96 36.94 3.73
CA LEU A 487 -17.45 37.37 2.42
C LEU A 487 -16.64 36.27 1.74
N ILE A 488 -15.73 35.62 2.46
CA ILE A 488 -14.92 34.50 1.94
C ILE A 488 -15.82 33.35 1.51
N SER A 489 -16.74 32.93 2.39
CA SER A 489 -17.70 31.84 2.13
C SER A 489 -18.56 32.11 0.90
N ALA A 490 -19.03 33.35 0.72
CA ALA A 490 -19.80 33.75 -0.46
C ALA A 490 -18.99 33.63 -1.76
N HIS A 491 -17.70 34.01 -1.73
CA HIS A 491 -16.82 33.84 -2.90
C HIS A 491 -16.57 32.36 -3.20
N LEU A 492 -16.24 31.55 -2.19
CA LEU A 492 -16.04 30.11 -2.36
C LEU A 492 -17.28 29.44 -2.96
N GLN A 493 -18.47 29.80 -2.48
CA GLN A 493 -19.73 29.29 -3.02
C GLN A 493 -19.99 29.71 -4.46
N LYS A 494 -19.76 31.00 -4.77
CA LYS A 494 -19.95 31.53 -6.13
C LYS A 494 -19.05 30.85 -7.16
N HIS A 495 -17.84 30.49 -6.76
CA HIS A 495 -16.83 29.88 -7.63
C HIS A 495 -16.73 28.36 -7.49
N GLU A 496 -17.58 27.74 -6.65
CA GLU A 496 -17.58 26.30 -6.35
C GLU A 496 -16.20 25.77 -5.90
N ILE A 497 -15.46 26.58 -5.13
CA ILE A 497 -14.12 26.23 -4.65
C ILE A 497 -14.23 25.45 -3.33
N PRO A 498 -13.75 24.20 -3.26
CA PRO A 498 -13.68 23.45 -2.01
C PRO A 498 -12.87 24.18 -0.93
N ALA A 499 -13.32 24.06 0.32
CA ALA A 499 -12.62 24.70 1.42
C ALA A 499 -12.72 23.93 2.73
N PHE A 500 -11.74 24.15 3.60
CA PHE A 500 -11.70 23.62 4.95
C PHE A 500 -11.68 24.78 5.96
N TYR A 501 -12.58 24.76 6.94
CA TYR A 501 -12.49 25.60 8.12
C TYR A 501 -11.85 24.80 9.25
N ILE A 502 -10.77 25.30 9.84
CA ILE A 502 -9.92 24.59 10.79
C ILE A 502 -9.90 25.37 12.10
N HIS A 503 -10.21 24.72 13.21
CA HIS A 503 -10.13 25.33 14.53
C HIS A 503 -9.44 24.36 15.49
N SER A 504 -8.35 24.80 16.11
CA SER A 504 -7.53 23.99 17.00
C SER A 504 -7.22 24.80 18.25
N LEU A 505 -7.53 24.25 19.43
CA LEU A 505 -7.38 24.92 20.72
C LEU A 505 -7.04 23.90 21.80
N GLY A 506 -5.87 24.05 22.41
CA GLY A 506 -5.40 23.16 23.46
C GLY A 506 -5.37 21.70 23.02
N TYR A 507 -6.16 20.86 23.69
CA TYR A 507 -6.29 19.43 23.38
C TYR A 507 -7.36 19.10 22.36
N PHE A 508 -8.12 20.09 21.87
CA PHE A 508 -9.26 19.88 20.99
C PHE A 508 -9.00 20.48 19.62
N SER A 509 -9.61 19.88 18.61
CA SER A 509 -9.70 20.52 17.30
C SER A 509 -10.94 20.06 16.55
N HIS A 510 -11.37 20.86 15.58
CA HIS A 510 -12.30 20.40 14.57
C HIS A 510 -11.92 20.98 13.21
N PHE A 511 -12.40 20.34 12.16
CA PHE A 511 -12.42 20.94 10.85
C PHE A 511 -13.73 20.63 10.14
N SER A 512 -14.20 21.57 9.35
CA SER A 512 -15.39 21.44 8.51
C SER A 512 -14.98 21.54 7.05
N LEU A 513 -15.56 20.69 6.21
CA LEU A 513 -15.36 20.64 4.78
C LEU A 513 -16.57 21.24 4.06
N TYR A 514 -16.30 22.25 3.25
CA TYR A 514 -17.20 22.76 2.22
C TYR A 514 -16.86 22.13 0.87
N LEU A 515 -17.89 21.57 0.22
CA LEU A 515 -17.83 21.09 -1.15
C LEU A 515 -18.96 21.74 -1.96
N PRO A 516 -18.86 21.75 -3.30
CA PRO A 516 -19.98 22.05 -4.18
C PRO A 516 -21.21 21.17 -3.86
N LEU A 517 -22.40 21.64 -4.25
CA LEU A 517 -23.67 20.96 -3.99
C LEU A 517 -23.72 19.53 -4.56
N ALA A 518 -22.94 19.25 -5.60
CA ALA A 518 -22.72 17.93 -6.13
C ALA A 518 -21.22 17.70 -6.30
N PHE A 519 -20.65 16.84 -5.46
CA PHE A 519 -19.25 16.42 -5.57
C PHE A 519 -19.18 14.92 -5.89
N PRO A 520 -19.21 14.55 -7.18
CA PRO A 520 -19.21 13.16 -7.60
C PRO A 520 -17.79 12.57 -7.61
N ILE A 521 -17.70 11.29 -7.26
CA ILE A 521 -16.44 10.53 -7.20
C ILE A 521 -16.65 9.20 -7.91
N VAL A 522 -15.81 8.92 -8.90
CA VAL A 522 -15.83 7.65 -9.63
C VAL A 522 -14.88 6.64 -9.00
N ASP A 523 -13.65 7.08 -8.69
CA ASP A 523 -12.60 6.23 -8.15
C ASP A 523 -12.60 6.28 -6.62
N THR A 524 -13.51 5.52 -6.02
CA THR A 524 -13.73 5.52 -4.58
C THR A 524 -12.77 4.63 -3.80
N HIS A 525 -11.92 3.84 -4.49
CA HIS A 525 -11.04 2.83 -3.90
C HIS A 525 -11.79 1.94 -2.87
N PRO A 526 -12.77 1.13 -3.32
CA PRO A 526 -13.57 0.32 -2.43
C PRO A 526 -12.71 -0.65 -1.61
N ASP A 527 -13.22 -1.04 -0.43
CA ASP A 527 -12.54 -1.98 0.46
C ASP A 527 -12.16 -3.28 -0.29
N PRO A 528 -10.95 -3.84 -0.10
CA PRO A 528 -10.54 -5.09 -0.74
C PRO A 528 -11.46 -6.30 -0.47
N THR A 529 -12.26 -6.24 0.59
CA THR A 529 -13.27 -7.25 0.95
C THR A 529 -14.61 -7.06 0.24
N ALA A 530 -14.78 -5.97 -0.52
CA ALA A 530 -15.98 -5.72 -1.31
C ALA A 530 -16.24 -6.88 -2.28
N THR A 531 -17.49 -7.34 -2.31
CA THR A 531 -17.89 -8.46 -3.15
C THR A 531 -17.81 -8.07 -4.63
N THR A 532 -17.08 -8.85 -5.42
CA THR A 532 -17.09 -8.74 -6.88
C THR A 532 -18.27 -9.51 -7.47
N ASP A 533 -19.07 -8.87 -8.32
CA ASP A 533 -20.10 -9.55 -9.10
C ASP A 533 -19.46 -10.41 -10.20
N LEU A 534 -19.54 -11.74 -10.03
CA LEU A 534 -18.99 -12.72 -10.96
C LEU A 534 -20.00 -13.17 -12.02
N ARG A 535 -21.23 -12.63 -12.05
CA ARG A 535 -22.32 -13.04 -12.96
C ARG A 535 -22.67 -14.53 -12.87
N LEU A 536 -22.59 -15.11 -11.67
CA LEU A 536 -22.91 -16.53 -11.47
C LEU A 536 -24.40 -16.86 -11.63
N LEU A 537 -25.28 -15.91 -11.32
CA LEU A 537 -26.73 -16.09 -11.41
C LEU A 537 -27.27 -15.78 -12.83
N THR A 538 -26.52 -14.99 -13.59
CA THR A 538 -26.85 -14.46 -14.93
C THR A 538 -25.66 -14.58 -15.89
N PRO A 539 -25.05 -15.77 -16.03
CA PRO A 539 -23.85 -15.92 -16.84
C PRO A 539 -24.18 -15.79 -18.34
N TRP A 540 -23.27 -15.20 -19.10
CA TRP A 540 -23.40 -15.08 -20.55
C TRP A 540 -22.85 -16.33 -21.26
N PRO A 541 -23.21 -16.57 -22.55
CA PRO A 541 -22.89 -17.81 -23.25
C PRO A 541 -21.41 -18.20 -23.21
N GLU A 542 -20.52 -17.23 -23.47
CA GLU A 542 -19.08 -17.48 -23.51
C GLU A 542 -18.50 -17.96 -22.15
N LEU A 543 -19.03 -17.44 -21.03
CA LEU A 543 -18.65 -17.88 -19.68
C LEU A 543 -19.17 -19.29 -19.37
N LEU A 544 -20.43 -19.57 -19.74
CA LEU A 544 -21.03 -20.90 -19.58
C LEU A 544 -20.29 -21.97 -20.39
N ASP A 545 -19.96 -21.68 -21.64
CA ASP A 545 -19.26 -22.61 -22.51
C ASP A 545 -17.85 -22.89 -22.00
N PHE A 546 -17.15 -21.88 -21.46
CA PHE A 546 -15.87 -22.08 -20.77
C PHE A 546 -16.02 -22.96 -19.54
N ALA A 547 -17.00 -22.70 -18.67
CA ALA A 547 -17.23 -23.49 -17.47
C ALA A 547 -17.57 -24.95 -17.79
N ARG A 548 -18.44 -25.20 -18.78
CA ARG A 548 -18.79 -26.54 -19.26
C ARG A 548 -17.59 -27.30 -19.81
N ARG A 549 -16.72 -26.64 -20.59
CA ARG A 549 -15.48 -27.26 -21.10
C ARG A 549 -14.54 -27.66 -19.95
N LYS A 550 -14.36 -26.78 -18.96
CA LYS A 550 -13.44 -27.01 -17.84
C LYS A 550 -13.97 -28.01 -16.82
N THR A 551 -15.30 -28.21 -16.76
CA THR A 551 -15.95 -29.20 -15.87
C THR A 551 -16.42 -30.45 -16.59
N ALA A 552 -16.07 -30.61 -17.88
CA ALA A 552 -16.44 -31.78 -18.65
C ALA A 552 -15.71 -33.02 -18.11
N ASN A 553 -16.48 -34.07 -17.79
CA ASN A 553 -15.96 -35.37 -17.34
C ASN A 553 -15.03 -35.27 -16.10
N MET A 554 -15.37 -34.42 -15.12
CA MET A 554 -14.60 -34.26 -13.87
C MET A 554 -14.25 -35.60 -13.19
N SER A 555 -15.14 -36.59 -13.26
CA SER A 555 -14.92 -37.93 -12.68
C SER A 555 -13.83 -38.79 -13.35
N LYS A 556 -13.40 -38.41 -14.56
CA LYS A 556 -12.37 -39.12 -15.35
C LYS A 556 -11.13 -38.25 -15.60
N MET A 557 -11.11 -37.04 -15.04
CA MET A 557 -10.04 -36.08 -15.22
C MET A 557 -8.80 -36.50 -14.41
N LYS A 558 -7.61 -36.10 -14.85
CA LYS A 558 -6.39 -36.31 -14.06
C LYS A 558 -6.43 -35.42 -12.82
N GLU A 559 -5.81 -35.89 -11.73
CA GLU A 559 -5.77 -35.19 -10.43
C GLU A 559 -5.31 -33.73 -10.56
N ASP A 560 -4.23 -33.49 -11.31
CA ASP A 560 -3.72 -32.13 -11.55
C ASP A 560 -4.71 -31.24 -12.35
N GLU A 561 -5.38 -31.77 -13.36
CA GLU A 561 -6.37 -30.99 -14.13
C GLU A 561 -7.61 -30.67 -13.28
N PHE A 562 -8.01 -31.61 -12.41
CA PHE A 562 -9.14 -31.46 -11.49
C PHE A 562 -8.87 -30.43 -10.40
N ALA A 563 -7.68 -30.44 -9.80
CA ALA A 563 -7.24 -29.51 -8.76
C ALA A 563 -7.09 -28.05 -9.26
N HIS A 564 -6.99 -27.84 -10.58
CA HIS A 564 -6.80 -26.52 -11.19
C HIS A 564 -8.04 -26.01 -11.96
N ILE A 565 -9.21 -26.61 -11.77
CA ILE A 565 -10.46 -26.04 -12.28
C ILE A 565 -10.76 -24.75 -11.48
N PRO A 566 -10.93 -23.59 -12.15
CA PRO A 566 -11.29 -22.35 -11.47
C PRO A 566 -12.57 -22.49 -10.65
N TYR A 567 -12.60 -21.95 -9.43
CA TYR A 567 -13.79 -22.10 -8.57
C TYR A 567 -15.06 -21.54 -9.21
N VAL A 568 -14.94 -20.51 -10.06
CA VAL A 568 -16.06 -19.94 -10.85
C VAL A 568 -16.71 -21.01 -11.73
N CYS A 569 -15.89 -21.86 -12.38
CA CYS A 569 -16.39 -22.95 -13.22
C CYS A 569 -17.07 -24.03 -12.38
N LEU A 570 -16.52 -24.37 -11.21
CA LEU A 570 -17.14 -25.32 -10.28
C LEU A 570 -18.51 -24.81 -9.83
N LEU A 571 -18.60 -23.55 -9.42
CA LEU A 571 -19.87 -22.94 -9.00
C LEU A 571 -20.91 -22.98 -10.13
N LEU A 572 -20.54 -22.58 -11.35
CA LEU A 572 -21.44 -22.63 -12.50
C LEU A 572 -21.92 -24.05 -12.81
N HIS A 573 -21.03 -25.05 -12.76
CA HIS A 573 -21.37 -26.45 -12.95
C HIS A 573 -22.41 -26.94 -11.93
N TYR A 574 -22.14 -26.75 -10.63
CA TYR A 574 -23.06 -27.18 -9.58
C TYR A 574 -24.36 -26.36 -9.58
N LEU A 575 -24.35 -25.10 -10.02
CA LEU A 575 -25.57 -24.31 -10.21
C LEU A 575 -26.45 -24.90 -11.32
N GLU A 576 -25.87 -25.37 -12.42
CA GLU A 576 -26.60 -26.10 -13.46
C GLU A 576 -27.21 -27.41 -12.92
N GLU A 577 -26.46 -28.17 -12.12
CA GLU A 577 -26.96 -29.39 -11.47
C GLU A 577 -28.11 -29.11 -10.51
N TRP A 578 -27.93 -28.09 -9.64
CA TRP A 578 -28.95 -27.66 -8.70
C TRP A 578 -30.23 -27.23 -9.42
N LYS A 579 -30.10 -26.43 -10.48
CA LYS A 579 -31.24 -25.98 -11.30
C LYS A 579 -31.92 -27.15 -12.01
N ARG A 580 -31.17 -28.14 -12.50
CA ARG A 580 -31.74 -29.36 -13.10
C ARG A 580 -32.55 -30.18 -12.09
N ALA A 581 -32.07 -30.27 -10.85
CA ALA A 581 -32.74 -31.05 -9.80
C ALA A 581 -33.96 -30.32 -9.19
N ARG A 582 -33.95 -28.99 -9.13
CA ARG A 582 -34.92 -28.19 -8.35
C ARG A 582 -35.70 -27.13 -9.14
N GLY A 583 -35.36 -26.92 -10.40
CA GLY A 583 -36.00 -25.93 -11.29
C GLY A 583 -35.62 -24.46 -11.04
N LYS A 584 -34.95 -24.14 -9.92
CA LYS A 584 -34.58 -22.78 -9.50
C LYS A 584 -33.16 -22.71 -8.93
N LEU A 585 -32.58 -21.51 -8.84
CA LEU A 585 -31.27 -21.25 -8.20
C LEU A 585 -31.41 -21.17 -6.66
N PRO A 586 -30.31 -21.32 -5.89
CA PRO A 586 -30.36 -21.17 -4.43
C PRO A 586 -30.50 -19.69 -4.02
N GLU A 587 -31.54 -19.36 -3.27
CA GLU A 587 -31.87 -17.97 -2.91
C GLU A 587 -31.73 -17.71 -1.41
N SER A 588 -32.33 -18.57 -0.59
CA SER A 588 -32.31 -18.42 0.87
C SER A 588 -30.97 -18.83 1.48
N TYR A 589 -30.64 -18.30 2.66
CA TYR A 589 -29.45 -18.72 3.42
C TYR A 589 -29.37 -20.25 3.60
N LYS A 590 -30.52 -20.88 3.87
CA LYS A 590 -30.64 -22.33 4.01
C LYS A 590 -30.35 -23.06 2.70
N GLU A 591 -30.86 -22.57 1.58
CA GLU A 591 -30.59 -23.14 0.25
C GLU A 591 -29.11 -22.95 -0.14
N LYS A 592 -28.53 -21.77 0.09
CA LYS A 592 -27.09 -21.52 -0.17
C LYS A 592 -26.19 -22.41 0.68
N THR A 593 -26.55 -22.66 1.94
CA THR A 593 -25.83 -23.60 2.81
C THR A 593 -25.93 -25.03 2.27
N THR A 594 -27.11 -25.43 1.79
CA THR A 594 -27.31 -26.74 1.16
C THR A 594 -26.53 -26.86 -0.15
N PHE A 595 -26.52 -25.79 -0.96
CA PHE A 595 -25.75 -25.71 -2.20
C PHE A 595 -24.24 -25.78 -1.94
N ARG A 596 -23.74 -25.10 -0.90
CA ARG A 596 -22.35 -25.22 -0.46
C ARG A 596 -21.98 -26.67 -0.13
N ALA A 597 -22.88 -27.41 0.54
CA ALA A 597 -22.67 -28.83 0.82
C ALA A 597 -22.67 -29.68 -0.46
N LEU A 598 -23.50 -29.34 -1.46
CA LEU A 598 -23.48 -29.98 -2.78
C LEU A 598 -22.12 -29.75 -3.47
N VAL A 599 -21.62 -28.52 -3.52
CA VAL A 599 -20.30 -28.21 -4.09
C VAL A 599 -19.22 -29.01 -3.35
N ARG A 600 -19.25 -29.04 -2.01
CA ARG A 600 -18.32 -29.81 -1.17
C ARG A 600 -18.35 -31.32 -1.44
N SER A 601 -19.49 -31.86 -1.86
CA SER A 601 -19.61 -33.29 -2.17
C SER A 601 -18.80 -33.71 -3.40
N GLY A 602 -18.45 -32.74 -4.26
CA GLY A 602 -17.60 -32.98 -5.43
C GLY A 602 -16.16 -33.31 -5.09
N SER A 603 -15.62 -32.71 -4.02
CA SER A 603 -14.34 -33.11 -3.43
C SER A 603 -14.22 -32.59 -1.98
N PRO A 604 -13.84 -33.45 -1.02
CA PRO A 604 -13.63 -33.03 0.36
C PRO A 604 -12.29 -32.35 0.61
N SER A 605 -11.27 -32.57 -0.24
CA SER A 605 -9.86 -32.27 0.05
C SER A 605 -9.18 -31.28 -0.90
N GLU A 606 -9.83 -30.90 -2.01
CA GLU A 606 -9.22 -30.03 -3.01
C GLU A 606 -9.37 -28.53 -2.68
N GLU A 607 -8.30 -27.78 -2.87
CA GLU A 607 -8.21 -26.34 -2.54
C GLU A 607 -9.16 -25.48 -3.40
N ASN A 608 -9.31 -25.79 -4.69
CA ASN A 608 -10.27 -25.08 -5.55
C ASN A 608 -11.74 -25.28 -5.12
N PHE A 609 -12.06 -26.41 -4.48
CA PHE A 609 -13.36 -26.65 -3.84
C PHE A 609 -13.49 -25.92 -2.51
N ASP A 610 -12.40 -25.73 -1.77
CA ASP A 610 -12.36 -24.84 -0.60
C ASP A 610 -12.69 -23.39 -0.99
N GLU A 611 -12.04 -22.86 -2.03
CA GLU A 611 -12.34 -21.55 -2.60
C GLU A 611 -13.80 -21.44 -3.05
N ALA A 612 -14.29 -22.44 -3.80
CA ALA A 612 -15.69 -22.46 -4.26
C ALA A 612 -16.67 -22.38 -3.09
N CYS A 613 -16.46 -23.22 -2.07
CA CYS A 613 -17.29 -23.23 -0.86
C CYS A 613 -17.25 -21.92 -0.08
N ALA A 614 -16.08 -21.29 0.04
CA ALA A 614 -15.92 -20.00 0.70
C ALA A 614 -16.62 -18.86 -0.06
N ALA A 615 -16.65 -18.95 -1.39
CA ALA A 615 -17.28 -17.96 -2.26
C ALA A 615 -18.82 -18.01 -2.25
N VAL A 616 -19.46 -19.16 -1.95
CA VAL A 616 -20.92 -19.35 -2.09
C VAL A 616 -21.75 -18.25 -1.43
N LEU A 617 -21.53 -17.96 -0.15
CA LEU A 617 -22.35 -17.00 0.58
C LEU A 617 -22.12 -15.56 0.13
N LYS A 618 -20.90 -15.26 -0.34
CA LYS A 618 -20.51 -13.92 -0.79
C LYS A 618 -20.99 -13.63 -2.21
N THR A 619 -20.91 -14.61 -3.11
CA THR A 619 -21.05 -14.39 -4.56
C THR A 619 -22.40 -14.77 -5.15
N LEU A 620 -23.18 -15.64 -4.48
CA LEU A 620 -24.52 -16.00 -4.93
C LEU A 620 -25.57 -15.02 -4.42
N ASN A 621 -25.39 -13.73 -4.71
CA ASN A 621 -26.36 -12.68 -4.40
C ASN A 621 -26.91 -12.09 -5.70
N PRO A 622 -28.18 -11.66 -5.74
CA PRO A 622 -28.74 -10.99 -6.91
C PRO A 622 -27.84 -9.81 -7.35
N PRO A 623 -27.57 -9.64 -8.66
CA PRO A 623 -26.68 -8.60 -9.18
C PRO A 623 -27.36 -7.22 -9.20
N VAL A 624 -27.77 -6.74 -8.03
CA VAL A 624 -28.45 -5.45 -7.85
C VAL A 624 -27.43 -4.38 -7.49
N ALA A 625 -27.55 -3.20 -8.10
CA ALA A 625 -26.71 -2.06 -7.76
C ALA A 625 -26.90 -1.65 -6.28
N PRO A 626 -25.84 -1.26 -5.55
CA PRO A 626 -25.97 -0.74 -4.19
C PRO A 626 -26.94 0.45 -4.10
N SER A 627 -27.57 0.63 -2.95
CA SER A 627 -28.56 1.71 -2.75
C SER A 627 -27.97 3.10 -3.03
N SER A 628 -26.75 3.37 -2.59
CA SER A 628 -26.03 4.62 -2.86
C SER A 628 -25.84 4.88 -4.36
N VAL A 629 -25.53 3.84 -5.14
CA VAL A 629 -25.41 3.94 -6.60
C VAL A 629 -26.79 4.18 -7.22
N LEU A 630 -27.83 3.48 -6.76
CA LEU A 630 -29.20 3.66 -7.25
C LEU A 630 -29.74 5.07 -6.96
N GLU A 631 -29.36 5.70 -5.86
CA GLU A 631 -29.69 7.09 -5.56
C GLU A 631 -29.08 8.04 -6.60
N ILE A 632 -27.82 7.82 -6.99
CA ILE A 632 -27.15 8.58 -8.06
C ILE A 632 -27.83 8.34 -9.41
N LEU A 633 -28.15 7.08 -9.74
CA LEU A 633 -28.83 6.70 -10.99
C LEU A 633 -30.31 7.10 -11.05
N LYS A 634 -30.83 7.76 -9.99
CA LYS A 634 -32.15 8.39 -9.93
C LYS A 634 -32.08 9.89 -9.60
N ALA A 635 -30.88 10.45 -9.46
CA ALA A 635 -30.69 11.83 -9.08
C ALA A 635 -31.26 12.77 -10.16
N PRO A 636 -31.85 13.93 -9.80
CA PRO A 636 -32.46 14.83 -10.77
C PRO A 636 -31.49 15.31 -11.86
N GLU A 637 -30.20 15.40 -11.54
CA GLU A 637 -29.14 15.85 -12.46
C GLU A 637 -28.95 14.95 -13.67
N ILE A 638 -29.25 13.64 -13.57
CA ILE A 638 -29.15 12.75 -14.74
C ILE A 638 -30.29 13.00 -15.74
N VAL A 639 -31.40 13.58 -15.30
CA VAL A 639 -32.56 13.85 -16.16
C VAL A 639 -32.46 15.24 -16.77
N GLN A 640 -31.97 16.22 -16.00
CA GLN A 640 -31.86 17.62 -16.37
C GLN A 640 -30.51 17.94 -17.04
N LEU A 641 -30.15 17.18 -18.07
CA LEU A 641 -28.89 17.37 -18.79
C LEU A 641 -28.93 18.62 -19.69
N THR A 642 -27.88 19.42 -19.62
CA THR A 642 -27.64 20.62 -20.43
C THR A 642 -26.38 20.42 -21.30
N PRO A 643 -26.11 21.31 -22.30
CA PRO A 643 -24.89 21.21 -23.10
C PRO A 643 -23.60 21.25 -22.23
N THR A 644 -23.66 21.93 -21.09
CA THR A 644 -22.52 22.16 -20.17
C THR A 644 -22.53 21.26 -18.94
N SER A 645 -23.48 20.32 -18.81
CA SER A 645 -23.50 19.39 -17.68
C SER A 645 -22.15 18.67 -17.53
N PRO A 646 -21.66 18.45 -16.29
CA PRO A 646 -20.45 17.69 -16.04
C PRO A 646 -20.49 16.28 -16.65
N PRO A 647 -19.36 15.75 -17.17
CA PRO A 647 -19.28 14.42 -17.76
C PRO A 647 -19.91 13.32 -16.90
N PHE A 648 -19.67 13.36 -15.58
CA PHE A 648 -20.22 12.41 -14.61
C PHE A 648 -21.72 12.17 -14.79
N TRP A 649 -22.52 13.24 -14.99
CA TRP A 649 -23.98 13.13 -15.09
C TRP A 649 -24.44 12.53 -16.42
N LEU A 650 -23.73 12.81 -17.51
CA LEU A 650 -24.02 12.18 -18.81
C LEU A 650 -23.70 10.67 -18.76
N ILE A 651 -22.57 10.30 -18.15
CA ILE A 651 -22.19 8.88 -18.03
C ILE A 651 -23.11 8.16 -17.05
N ALA A 652 -23.47 8.78 -15.92
CA ALA A 652 -24.43 8.23 -14.97
C ALA A 652 -25.81 8.02 -15.62
N ASN A 653 -26.27 8.94 -16.49
CA ASN A 653 -27.49 8.73 -17.27
C ASN A 653 -27.35 7.53 -18.21
N ALA A 654 -26.24 7.42 -18.94
CA ALA A 654 -25.99 6.30 -19.85
C ALA A 654 -25.96 4.95 -19.10
N VAL A 655 -25.32 4.89 -17.93
CA VAL A 655 -25.32 3.72 -17.05
C VAL A 655 -26.71 3.43 -16.48
N SER A 656 -27.51 4.45 -16.17
CA SER A 656 -28.91 4.28 -15.74
C SER A 656 -29.76 3.66 -16.85
N GLN A 657 -29.59 4.09 -18.10
CA GLN A 657 -30.24 3.47 -19.26
C GLN A 657 -29.79 2.01 -19.48
N PHE A 658 -28.48 1.76 -19.40
CA PHE A 658 -27.91 0.40 -19.47
C PHE A 658 -28.49 -0.49 -18.37
N TYR A 659 -28.54 0.00 -17.12
CA TYR A 659 -29.08 -0.73 -15.98
C TYR A 659 -30.59 -1.00 -16.14
N ALA A 660 -31.37 -0.06 -16.67
CA ALA A 660 -32.78 -0.26 -16.95
C ALA A 660 -33.02 -1.34 -18.02
N GLN A 661 -32.12 -1.46 -19.00
CA GLN A 661 -32.22 -2.44 -20.08
C GLN A 661 -31.77 -3.84 -19.64
N HIS A 662 -30.66 -3.95 -18.91
CA HIS A 662 -30.03 -5.23 -18.58
C HIS A 662 -30.35 -5.74 -17.18
N GLY A 663 -30.85 -4.87 -16.29
CA GLY A 663 -31.07 -5.18 -14.87
C GLY A 663 -29.78 -5.30 -14.05
N GLU A 664 -28.63 -4.95 -14.64
CA GLU A 664 -27.30 -5.15 -14.09
C GLU A 664 -26.39 -3.99 -14.49
N LEU A 665 -25.40 -3.66 -13.65
CA LEU A 665 -24.41 -2.62 -14.00
C LEU A 665 -23.44 -3.12 -15.08
N PRO A 666 -22.75 -2.24 -15.81
CA PRO A 666 -21.65 -2.63 -16.69
C PRO A 666 -20.60 -3.45 -15.94
N LEU A 667 -20.08 -4.51 -16.55
CA LEU A 667 -19.10 -5.38 -15.90
C LEU A 667 -17.72 -4.68 -15.80
N PRO A 668 -17.03 -4.74 -14.65
CA PRO A 668 -15.70 -4.11 -14.51
C PRO A 668 -14.59 -4.86 -15.28
N GLY A 669 -14.83 -6.12 -15.65
CA GLY A 669 -13.89 -6.96 -16.40
C GLY A 669 -12.74 -7.55 -15.58
N ALA A 670 -12.67 -7.25 -14.28
CA ALA A 670 -11.76 -7.88 -13.34
C ALA A 670 -12.35 -9.18 -12.78
N VAL A 671 -11.47 -10.12 -12.43
CA VAL A 671 -11.80 -11.38 -11.76
C VAL A 671 -10.81 -11.55 -10.61
N PRO A 672 -11.25 -11.96 -9.41
CA PRO A 672 -10.35 -12.19 -8.27
C PRO A 672 -9.32 -13.28 -8.59
N ASP A 673 -8.25 -13.33 -7.80
CA ASP A 673 -7.29 -14.44 -7.87
C ASP A 673 -7.95 -15.75 -7.42
N MET A 674 -7.47 -16.88 -7.95
CA MET A 674 -7.99 -18.21 -7.62
C MET A 674 -7.05 -19.32 -8.03
N LYS A 675 -7.21 -20.49 -7.41
CA LYS A 675 -6.50 -21.71 -7.78
C LYS A 675 -6.88 -22.16 -9.19
N ALA A 676 -5.99 -21.93 -10.14
CA ALA A 676 -6.09 -22.39 -11.52
C ALA A 676 -4.70 -22.40 -12.18
N ARG A 677 -4.55 -23.12 -13.30
CA ARG A 677 -3.35 -22.97 -14.15
C ARG A 677 -3.32 -21.57 -14.76
N SER A 678 -2.14 -20.99 -14.95
CA SER A 678 -1.96 -19.62 -15.44
C SER A 678 -2.66 -19.37 -16.80
N ASP A 679 -2.60 -20.34 -17.71
CA ASP A 679 -3.24 -20.28 -19.02
C ASP A 679 -4.78 -20.23 -18.92
N THR A 680 -5.35 -21.06 -18.04
CA THR A 680 -6.79 -21.17 -17.78
C THR A 680 -7.32 -19.94 -17.06
N TYR A 681 -6.56 -19.40 -16.11
CA TYR A 681 -6.88 -18.14 -15.44
C TYR A 681 -6.86 -16.96 -16.43
N ILE A 682 -5.86 -16.89 -17.31
CA ILE A 682 -5.78 -15.85 -18.35
C ILE A 682 -6.95 -15.96 -19.36
N GLU A 683 -7.33 -17.18 -19.76
CA GLU A 683 -8.50 -17.42 -20.61
C GLU A 683 -9.79 -16.89 -19.94
N LEU A 684 -10.01 -17.23 -18.66
CA LEU A 684 -11.14 -16.71 -17.88
C LEU A 684 -11.10 -15.18 -17.77
N GLN A 685 -9.95 -14.59 -17.45
CA GLN A 685 -9.80 -13.15 -17.34
C GLN A 685 -10.13 -12.45 -18.67
N ASN A 686 -9.72 -13.03 -19.80
CA ASN A 686 -10.03 -12.49 -21.12
C ASN A 686 -11.51 -12.56 -21.46
N ILE A 687 -12.23 -13.59 -21.01
CA ILE A 687 -13.69 -13.70 -21.17
C ILE A 687 -14.40 -12.54 -20.46
N TYR A 688 -14.03 -12.24 -19.20
CA TYR A 688 -14.58 -11.09 -18.46
C TYR A 688 -14.20 -9.74 -19.10
N LYS A 689 -12.92 -9.57 -19.50
CA LYS A 689 -12.45 -8.36 -20.19
C LYS A 689 -13.20 -8.10 -21.50
N GLN A 690 -13.50 -9.14 -22.27
CA GLN A 690 -14.25 -9.00 -23.52
C GLN A 690 -15.71 -8.59 -23.27
N LYS A 691 -16.37 -9.18 -22.26
CA LYS A 691 -17.73 -8.75 -21.87
C LYS A 691 -17.73 -7.30 -21.38
N ALA A 692 -16.79 -6.90 -20.53
CA ALA A 692 -16.65 -5.52 -20.08
C ALA A 692 -16.47 -4.53 -21.25
N ARG A 693 -15.64 -4.87 -22.25
CA ARG A 693 -15.48 -4.04 -23.46
C ARG A 693 -16.79 -3.91 -24.27
N LYS A 694 -17.60 -4.96 -24.34
CA LYS A 694 -18.93 -4.90 -24.99
C LYS A 694 -19.85 -3.96 -24.21
N ASP A 695 -19.87 -4.05 -22.89
CA ASP A 695 -20.69 -3.19 -22.02
C ASP A 695 -20.26 -1.71 -22.13
N VAL A 696 -18.95 -1.45 -22.09
CA VAL A 696 -18.39 -0.10 -22.28
C VAL A 696 -18.74 0.47 -23.65
N ALA A 697 -18.70 -0.34 -24.72
CA ALA A 697 -19.07 0.12 -26.06
C ALA A 697 -20.55 0.52 -26.16
N GLU A 698 -21.44 -0.19 -25.46
CA GLU A 698 -22.85 0.16 -25.39
C GLU A 698 -23.07 1.47 -24.61
N VAL A 699 -22.45 1.61 -23.44
CA VAL A 699 -22.49 2.85 -22.64
C VAL A 699 -21.93 4.02 -23.44
N LEU A 700 -20.80 3.83 -24.13
CA LEU A 700 -20.19 4.83 -25.01
C LEU A 700 -21.17 5.29 -26.10
N SER A 701 -21.87 4.35 -26.76
CA SER A 701 -22.87 4.68 -27.77
C SER A 701 -24.01 5.53 -27.19
N ILE A 702 -24.46 5.21 -25.96
CA ILE A 702 -25.48 6.00 -25.27
C ILE A 702 -24.96 7.40 -24.94
N VAL A 703 -23.72 7.51 -24.44
CA VAL A 703 -23.08 8.82 -24.16
C VAL A 703 -22.99 9.67 -25.43
N ARG A 704 -22.54 9.11 -26.57
CA ARG A 704 -22.49 9.85 -27.84
C ARG A 704 -23.87 10.32 -28.30
N SER A 705 -24.91 9.52 -28.08
CA SER A 705 -26.30 9.92 -28.34
C SER A 705 -26.75 11.07 -27.44
N LEU A 706 -26.38 11.04 -26.14
CA LEU A 706 -26.67 12.10 -25.20
C LEU A 706 -25.95 13.41 -25.56
N GLU A 707 -24.67 13.37 -25.94
CA GLU A 707 -23.91 14.54 -26.39
C GLU A 707 -24.57 15.20 -27.62
N ALA A 708 -25.01 14.39 -28.59
CA ALA A 708 -25.74 14.88 -29.75
C ALA A 708 -27.09 15.50 -29.37
N LYS A 709 -27.83 14.87 -28.45
CA LYS A 709 -29.14 15.34 -27.98
C LYS A 709 -29.05 16.64 -27.18
N THR A 710 -28.03 16.79 -26.34
CA THR A 710 -27.79 18.00 -25.56
C THR A 710 -27.07 19.08 -26.35
N GLN A 711 -26.67 18.81 -27.60
CA GLN A 711 -25.87 19.72 -28.43
C GLN A 711 -24.57 20.14 -27.72
N ARG A 712 -23.96 19.20 -27.00
CA ARG A 712 -22.68 19.43 -26.33
C ARG A 712 -21.60 19.75 -27.37
N ALA A 713 -20.84 20.81 -27.11
CA ALA A 713 -19.79 21.25 -28.01
C ALA A 713 -18.65 20.22 -28.08
N SER A 714 -17.94 20.17 -29.23
CA SER A 714 -16.93 19.14 -29.51
C SER A 714 -15.70 19.22 -28.62
N ASP A 715 -15.37 20.41 -28.12
CA ASP A 715 -14.29 20.66 -27.15
C ASP A 715 -14.63 20.16 -25.74
N LEU A 716 -15.91 19.95 -25.45
CA LEU A 716 -16.38 19.37 -24.19
C LEU A 716 -16.63 17.86 -24.30
N ALA A 717 -16.34 17.22 -25.44
CA ALA A 717 -16.61 15.81 -25.68
C ALA A 717 -15.94 14.92 -24.63
N ILE A 718 -16.70 13.97 -24.09
CA ILE A 718 -16.25 13.10 -23.00
C ILE A 718 -15.26 12.07 -23.56
N ALA A 719 -14.08 11.97 -22.94
CA ALA A 719 -13.04 11.05 -23.35
C ALA A 719 -13.48 9.59 -23.13
N GLU A 720 -13.12 8.69 -24.05
CA GLU A 720 -13.47 7.26 -23.91
C GLU A 720 -12.87 6.63 -22.64
N ALA A 721 -11.66 7.06 -22.25
CA ALA A 721 -11.01 6.61 -21.04
C ALA A 721 -11.79 6.97 -19.76
N GLU A 722 -12.48 8.12 -19.75
CA GLU A 722 -13.32 8.54 -18.62
C GLU A 722 -14.58 7.65 -18.51
N ILE A 723 -15.18 7.31 -19.65
CA ILE A 723 -16.32 6.38 -19.73
C ILE A 723 -15.91 4.98 -19.29
N GLU A 724 -14.74 4.50 -19.75
CA GLU A 724 -14.20 3.19 -19.36
C GLU A 724 -13.95 3.13 -17.84
N ASN A 725 -13.34 4.17 -17.27
CA ASN A 725 -13.09 4.25 -15.83
C ASN A 725 -14.39 4.30 -15.03
N PHE A 726 -15.40 5.04 -15.50
CA PHE A 726 -16.73 5.05 -14.89
C PHE A 726 -17.37 3.65 -14.91
N CYS A 727 -17.34 2.95 -16.04
CA CYS A 727 -17.89 1.60 -16.13
C CYS A 727 -17.17 0.61 -15.20
N LYS A 728 -15.84 0.71 -15.06
CA LYS A 728 -15.07 -0.09 -14.08
C LYS A 728 -15.49 0.18 -12.64
N GLY A 729 -15.75 1.45 -12.31
CA GLY A 729 -16.15 1.91 -10.98
C GLY A 729 -17.65 1.92 -10.73
N ALA A 730 -18.50 1.50 -11.68
CA ALA A 730 -19.95 1.75 -11.65
C ALA A 730 -20.65 1.25 -10.38
N ALA A 731 -20.18 0.14 -9.80
CA ALA A 731 -20.73 -0.43 -8.58
C ALA A 731 -20.34 0.34 -7.30
N HIS A 732 -19.40 1.28 -7.39
CA HIS A 732 -18.78 1.95 -6.26
C HIS A 732 -18.73 3.47 -6.40
N ILE A 733 -19.36 4.05 -7.43
CA ILE A 733 -19.46 5.51 -7.57
C ILE A 733 -20.12 6.13 -6.33
N SER A 734 -19.69 7.32 -5.96
CA SER A 734 -20.18 8.05 -4.79
C SER A 734 -20.50 9.51 -5.15
N LEU A 735 -21.37 10.11 -4.34
CA LEU A 735 -21.78 11.51 -4.48
C LEU A 735 -21.86 12.13 -3.08
N VAL A 736 -20.99 13.09 -2.81
CA VAL A 736 -21.05 13.90 -1.59
C VAL A 736 -21.83 15.17 -1.89
N ARG A 737 -22.80 15.49 -1.03
CA ARG A 737 -23.65 16.68 -1.14
C ARG A 737 -23.14 17.75 -0.18
N GLY A 738 -22.31 18.65 -0.70
CA GLY A 738 -21.70 19.70 0.09
C GLY A 738 -22.71 20.61 0.78
N ARG A 739 -22.30 21.18 1.92
CA ARG A 739 -23.11 22.09 2.73
C ARG A 739 -22.27 23.31 3.11
N PRO A 740 -22.83 24.54 3.07
CA PRO A 740 -22.12 25.75 3.47
C PRO A 740 -21.64 25.71 4.94
N PHE A 741 -20.56 26.40 5.25
CA PHE A 741 -20.09 26.53 6.65
C PHE A 741 -21.15 27.16 7.56
N LYS A 742 -21.17 26.74 8.83
CA LYS A 742 -21.98 27.37 9.86
C LYS A 742 -21.20 28.53 10.50
N ILE A 743 -21.43 29.73 9.99
CA ILE A 743 -20.81 30.96 10.51
C ILE A 743 -21.65 31.47 11.71
N VAL A 744 -20.96 31.99 12.73
CA VAL A 744 -21.59 32.59 13.91
C VAL A 744 -22.21 33.95 13.59
N GLU A 745 -23.28 34.31 14.31
CA GLU A 745 -23.94 35.62 14.19
C GLU A 745 -23.96 36.29 15.58
N PRO A 746 -23.10 37.30 15.85
CA PRO A 746 -22.89 37.80 17.22
C PRO A 746 -24.12 38.45 17.87
N VAL A 747 -25.04 38.97 17.06
CA VAL A 747 -26.20 39.76 17.53
C VAL A 747 -27.50 38.94 17.49
N ALA A 748 -27.52 37.83 16.76
CA ALA A 748 -28.71 37.01 16.57
C ALA A 748 -28.67 35.76 17.46
N LYS A 749 -29.85 35.21 17.77
CA LYS A 749 -29.93 33.88 18.40
C LYS A 749 -29.35 32.84 17.44
N ALA A 750 -28.55 31.92 17.95
CA ALA A 750 -27.96 30.86 17.12
C ALA A 750 -29.07 30.06 16.40
N ALA A 751 -29.03 30.08 15.06
CA ALA A 751 -29.97 29.35 14.21
C ALA A 751 -29.24 28.27 13.40
N PHE A 752 -29.73 27.05 13.46
CA PHE A 752 -29.14 25.85 12.88
C PHE A 752 -29.97 25.33 11.70
N GLY A 753 -31.21 25.78 11.52
CA GLY A 753 -32.10 25.40 10.43
C GLY A 753 -32.36 23.90 10.40
N ASP A 754 -32.23 23.31 9.21
CA ASP A 754 -32.35 21.87 8.97
C ASP A 754 -31.23 21.03 9.65
N ARG A 755 -30.28 21.66 10.35
CA ARG A 755 -29.28 21.00 11.20
C ARG A 755 -29.81 20.66 12.58
N ALA A 756 -30.83 21.39 13.06
CA ALA A 756 -31.22 21.36 14.46
C ALA A 756 -31.65 19.96 14.92
N ASP A 757 -32.45 19.25 14.11
CA ASP A 757 -32.90 17.88 14.42
C ASP A 757 -31.72 16.91 14.56
N PHE A 758 -30.76 16.95 13.62
CA PHE A 758 -29.57 16.12 13.66
C PHE A 758 -28.71 16.43 14.89
N LEU A 759 -28.43 17.70 15.14
CA LEU A 759 -27.64 18.14 16.29
C LEU A 759 -28.31 17.78 17.62
N CYS A 760 -29.64 17.93 17.72
CA CYS A 760 -30.39 17.59 18.92
C CYS A 760 -30.31 16.08 19.23
N ASN A 761 -30.43 15.23 18.21
CA ASN A 761 -30.28 13.78 18.35
C ASN A 761 -28.85 13.37 18.73
N GLU A 762 -27.85 14.08 18.21
CA GLU A 762 -26.45 13.80 18.51
C GLU A 762 -26.03 14.32 19.90
N LEU A 763 -26.67 15.37 20.43
CA LEU A 763 -26.37 15.89 21.77
C LEU A 763 -26.66 14.87 22.87
N THR A 764 -27.64 13.99 22.68
CA THR A 764 -27.99 12.91 23.61
C THR A 764 -27.21 11.61 23.35
N ASN A 765 -26.47 11.54 22.24
CA ASN A 765 -25.69 10.36 21.89
C ASN A 765 -24.34 10.36 22.64
N PRO A 766 -24.04 9.39 23.52
CA PRO A 766 -22.78 9.34 24.25
C PRO A 766 -21.55 9.07 23.36
N GLU A 767 -21.78 8.56 22.15
CA GLU A 767 -20.71 8.37 21.16
C GLU A 767 -20.37 9.64 20.37
N SER A 768 -21.19 10.70 20.52
CA SER A 768 -21.03 11.94 19.78
C SER A 768 -20.06 12.91 20.44
N LEU A 769 -19.33 13.66 19.63
CA LEU A 769 -18.57 14.85 20.07
C LEU A 769 -19.23 16.16 19.63
N VAL A 770 -20.51 16.13 19.23
CA VAL A 770 -21.23 17.34 18.82
C VAL A 770 -21.23 18.42 19.91
N GLY A 771 -21.24 18.02 21.19
CA GLY A 771 -21.14 18.97 22.31
C GLY A 771 -19.81 19.75 22.33
N LEU A 772 -18.72 19.15 21.88
CA LEU A 772 -17.44 19.83 21.71
C LEU A 772 -17.46 20.79 20.52
N TYR A 773 -18.11 20.42 19.40
CA TYR A 773 -18.36 21.35 18.30
C TYR A 773 -19.18 22.57 18.77
N VAL A 774 -20.22 22.36 19.59
CA VAL A 774 -21.01 23.46 20.17
C VAL A 774 -20.14 24.39 21.02
N ALA A 775 -19.17 23.85 21.76
CA ALA A 775 -18.23 24.66 22.53
C ALA A 775 -17.30 25.50 21.62
N PHE A 776 -16.83 24.96 20.49
CA PHE A 776 -16.10 25.74 19.48
C PHE A 776 -16.96 26.83 18.82
N TYR A 777 -18.22 26.52 18.50
CA TYR A 777 -19.16 27.51 17.97
C TYR A 777 -19.43 28.64 19.00
N ALA A 778 -19.52 28.29 20.29
CA ALA A 778 -19.62 29.25 21.37
C ALA A 778 -18.35 30.10 21.52
N TRP A 779 -17.17 29.51 21.30
CA TRP A 779 -15.91 30.25 21.28
C TRP A 779 -15.90 31.31 20.17
N ASP A 780 -16.31 30.93 18.96
CA ASP A 780 -16.37 31.85 17.83
C ASP A 780 -17.37 33.00 18.10
N LEU A 781 -18.51 32.70 18.75
CA LEU A 781 -19.46 33.73 19.23
C LEU A 781 -18.86 34.65 20.29
N PHE A 782 -18.16 34.09 21.26
CA PHE A 782 -17.51 34.85 22.33
C PHE A 782 -16.46 35.80 21.73
N ALA A 783 -15.58 35.26 20.89
CA ALA A 783 -14.52 36.02 20.22
C ALA A 783 -15.10 37.17 19.40
N ALA A 784 -16.16 36.93 18.63
CA ALA A 784 -16.80 37.95 17.80
C ALA A 784 -17.57 39.02 18.60
N SER A 785 -18.06 38.71 19.80
CA SER A 785 -18.84 39.64 20.63
C SER A 785 -17.98 40.48 21.59
N HIS A 786 -16.77 40.03 21.93
CA HIS A 786 -15.92 40.64 22.96
C HIS A 786 -14.61 41.24 22.43
N SER A 787 -14.34 41.19 21.11
CA SER A 787 -13.21 41.87 20.48
C SER A 787 -13.27 43.40 20.66
N SER A 788 -12.36 43.95 21.47
CA SER A 788 -12.25 45.38 21.78
C SER A 788 -11.23 46.08 20.86
N GLY A 789 -11.70 46.70 19.77
CA GLY A 789 -10.96 47.73 19.03
C GLY A 789 -9.93 47.27 17.96
N PRO A 790 -9.51 48.19 17.06
CA PRO A 790 -8.75 47.86 15.85
C PRO A 790 -7.24 47.95 16.09
N ALA A 791 -6.60 46.95 16.72
CA ALA A 791 -5.13 46.92 16.82
C ALA A 791 -4.52 45.57 17.26
N VAL A 792 -4.80 44.45 16.59
CA VAL A 792 -3.82 43.35 16.38
C VAL A 792 -4.22 42.60 15.11
N SER A 793 -3.43 42.70 14.05
CA SER A 793 -3.54 41.79 12.90
C SER A 793 -3.19 40.37 13.36
N GLY A 794 -4.19 39.47 13.46
CA GLY A 794 -3.94 38.07 13.83
C GLY A 794 -4.94 37.38 14.77
N GLY A 795 -6.11 37.96 15.02
CA GLY A 795 -7.13 37.35 15.88
C GLY A 795 -6.89 37.66 17.35
N VAL A 796 -7.91 38.22 17.99
CA VAL A 796 -7.91 38.56 19.40
C VAL A 796 -7.83 37.23 20.17
N ALA A 797 -6.68 36.93 20.78
CA ALA A 797 -6.66 36.06 21.96
C ALA A 797 -7.70 36.62 22.94
N LEU A 798 -8.34 35.76 23.73
CA LEU A 798 -8.98 36.18 24.99
C LEU A 798 -7.99 37.06 25.76
N GLN A 799 -8.00 38.37 25.51
CA GLN A 799 -7.32 39.35 26.32
C GLN A 799 -8.31 39.57 27.44
N ALA A 800 -8.12 38.83 28.53
CA ALA A 800 -8.75 39.16 29.78
C ALA A 800 -8.52 40.66 30.00
N ALA A 801 -9.60 41.45 30.00
CA ALA A 801 -9.53 42.81 30.47
C ALA A 801 -9.26 42.73 31.99
N GLY A 802 -7.98 42.64 32.35
CA GLY A 802 -7.50 42.64 33.73
C GLY A 802 -6.83 41.37 34.24
N ALA A 803 -6.03 40.63 33.45
CA ALA A 803 -4.93 39.73 33.88
C ALA A 803 -5.11 38.74 35.09
N HIS A 804 -6.32 38.54 35.62
CA HIS A 804 -6.56 37.80 36.86
C HIS A 804 -7.87 36.99 36.91
N ASP A 805 -8.65 36.88 35.83
CA ASP A 805 -9.94 36.18 35.91
C ASP A 805 -10.28 35.28 34.71
N TYR A 806 -9.51 34.20 34.55
CA TYR A 806 -9.85 33.13 33.59
C TYR A 806 -11.19 32.44 33.94
N GLU A 807 -11.58 32.47 35.21
CA GLU A 807 -12.79 31.81 35.71
C GLU A 807 -14.04 32.51 35.17
N GLN A 808 -14.06 33.85 35.19
CA GLN A 808 -15.15 34.63 34.59
C GLN A 808 -15.32 34.37 33.09
N ASP A 809 -14.24 34.32 32.32
CA ASP A 809 -14.33 34.09 30.89
C ASP A 809 -14.72 32.64 30.57
N ALA A 810 -14.24 31.68 31.37
CA ALA A 810 -14.64 30.28 31.28
C ALA A 810 -16.13 30.08 31.58
N ASP A 811 -16.65 30.76 32.60
CA ASP A 811 -18.07 30.69 32.95
C ASP A 811 -18.95 31.38 31.90
N LYS A 812 -18.57 32.56 31.39
CA LYS A 812 -19.29 33.21 30.27
C LYS A 812 -19.31 32.34 29.03
N LEU A 813 -18.18 31.73 28.66
CA LEU A 813 -18.13 30.85 27.49
C LEU A 813 -19.00 29.60 27.69
N ALA A 814 -19.02 29.04 28.91
CA ALA A 814 -19.92 27.94 29.26
C ALA A 814 -21.40 28.34 29.17
N GLU A 815 -21.77 29.54 29.63
CA GLU A 815 -23.13 30.08 29.51
C GLU A 815 -23.55 30.27 28.05
N ILE A 816 -22.66 30.78 27.19
CA ILE A 816 -22.92 30.90 25.74
C ILE A 816 -23.14 29.51 25.14
N ALA A 817 -22.24 28.55 25.43
CA ALA A 817 -22.35 27.20 24.89
C ALA A 817 -23.65 26.51 25.33
N GLN A 818 -24.05 26.68 26.58
CA GLN A 818 -25.33 26.21 27.09
C GLN A 818 -26.51 26.90 26.39
N THR A 819 -26.44 28.20 26.10
CA THR A 819 -27.48 28.92 25.35
C THR A 819 -27.61 28.43 23.91
N VAL A 820 -26.48 28.03 23.29
CA VAL A 820 -26.48 27.41 21.96
C VAL A 820 -27.18 26.05 22.00
N VAL A 821 -26.96 25.24 23.04
CA VAL A 821 -27.70 23.98 23.26
C VAL A 821 -29.22 24.23 23.33
N ASP A 822 -29.66 25.26 24.08
CA ASP A 822 -31.09 25.60 24.13
C ASP A 822 -31.63 25.99 22.77
N SER A 823 -30.84 26.70 21.98
CA SER A 823 -31.25 27.14 20.65
C SER A 823 -31.44 25.94 19.72
N ILE A 824 -30.53 24.97 19.75
CA ILE A 824 -30.64 23.71 19.00
C ILE A 824 -31.91 22.93 19.40
N ILE A 825 -32.12 22.71 20.70
CA ILE A 825 -33.27 21.94 21.21
C ILE A 825 -34.60 22.61 20.82
N ASN A 826 -34.68 23.93 21.01
CA ASN A 826 -35.89 24.69 20.69
C ASN A 826 -36.20 24.67 19.18
N GLU A 827 -35.18 24.80 18.34
CA GLU A 827 -35.34 24.80 16.88
C GLU A 827 -35.70 23.42 16.34
N ALA A 828 -35.17 22.35 16.93
CA ALA A 828 -35.54 20.97 16.63
C ALA A 828 -36.97 20.61 17.07
N GLY A 829 -37.68 21.51 17.76
CA GLY A 829 -39.02 21.27 18.28
C GLY A 829 -39.11 20.08 19.25
N THR A 830 -37.98 19.67 19.83
CA THR A 830 -37.84 18.46 20.65
C THR A 830 -37.68 18.84 22.13
N ARG A 831 -38.03 17.93 23.04
CA ARG A 831 -37.83 18.09 24.48
C ARG A 831 -36.88 17.02 24.98
N ILE A 832 -35.77 17.43 25.59
CA ILE A 832 -34.88 16.55 26.35
C ILE A 832 -35.28 16.67 27.82
N GLU A 833 -35.54 15.54 28.48
CA GLU A 833 -35.94 15.51 29.89
C GLU A 833 -34.73 15.36 30.82
N ASP A 834 -34.88 15.73 32.08
CA ASP A 834 -33.86 15.46 33.09
C ASP A 834 -33.80 13.96 33.45
N PRO A 835 -32.61 13.39 33.72
CA PRO A 835 -31.33 14.08 33.95
C PRO A 835 -30.50 14.35 32.68
N GLU A 836 -30.96 13.91 31.52
CA GLU A 836 -30.19 13.96 30.27
C GLU A 836 -29.92 15.42 29.83
N TYR A 837 -30.93 16.28 29.90
CA TYR A 837 -30.78 17.71 29.61
C TYR A 837 -29.69 18.37 30.47
N SER A 838 -29.72 18.15 31.79
CA SER A 838 -28.71 18.64 32.72
C SER A 838 -27.31 18.06 32.44
N ASN A 839 -27.21 16.79 32.04
CA ASN A 839 -25.94 16.15 31.68
C ASN A 839 -25.33 16.75 30.41
N VAL A 840 -26.14 17.00 29.37
CA VAL A 840 -25.71 17.64 28.13
C VAL A 840 -25.15 19.04 28.43
N LYS A 841 -25.90 19.86 29.16
CA LYS A 841 -25.49 21.21 29.57
C LYS A 841 -24.18 21.23 30.35
N THR A 842 -24.03 20.28 31.27
CA THR A 842 -22.80 20.12 32.08
C THR A 842 -21.62 19.74 31.20
N THR A 843 -21.79 18.77 30.31
CA THR A 843 -20.74 18.28 29.41
C THR A 843 -20.26 19.38 28.46
N VAL A 844 -21.19 20.06 27.78
CA VAL A 844 -20.88 21.18 26.88
C VAL A 844 -20.20 22.33 27.63
N GLY A 845 -20.70 22.66 28.83
CA GLY A 845 -20.07 23.66 29.68
C GLY A 845 -18.63 23.30 30.08
N ASN A 846 -18.35 22.03 30.35
CA ASN A 846 -16.99 21.58 30.66
C ASN A 846 -16.05 21.69 29.47
N TYR A 847 -16.51 21.33 28.26
CA TYR A 847 -15.71 21.56 27.04
C TYR A 847 -15.41 23.05 26.84
N ALA A 848 -16.41 23.92 27.02
CA ALA A 848 -16.24 25.37 26.94
C ALA A 848 -15.21 25.90 27.94
N ARG A 849 -15.24 25.46 29.21
CA ARG A 849 -14.24 25.84 30.21
C ARG A 849 -12.84 25.37 29.85
N GLU A 850 -12.69 24.17 29.28
CA GLU A 850 -11.39 23.66 28.84
C GLU A 850 -10.84 24.44 27.63
N LEU A 851 -11.70 24.86 26.70
CA LEU A 851 -11.31 25.79 25.63
C LEU A 851 -10.84 27.14 26.20
N ALA A 852 -11.59 27.71 27.16
CA ALA A 852 -11.20 28.93 27.87
C ALA A 852 -9.83 28.77 28.57
N ARG A 853 -9.59 27.62 29.22
CA ARG A 853 -8.30 27.30 29.84
C ARG A 853 -7.15 27.26 28.83
N ALA A 854 -7.40 26.83 27.60
CA ALA A 854 -6.40 26.82 26.52
C ALA A 854 -6.06 28.23 26.01
N GLY A 855 -6.94 29.22 26.21
CA GLY A 855 -6.64 30.64 26.00
C GLY A 855 -6.28 31.04 24.57
N GLY A 856 -6.73 30.29 23.56
CA GLY A 856 -6.41 30.55 22.15
C GLY A 856 -5.14 29.88 21.64
N GLY A 857 -4.43 29.12 22.49
CA GLY A 857 -3.19 28.44 22.11
C GLY A 857 -3.41 27.12 21.39
N GLU A 858 -2.55 26.82 20.42
CA GLU A 858 -2.46 25.51 19.77
C GLU A 858 -1.30 24.68 20.37
N LEU A 859 -1.55 23.40 20.64
CA LEU A 859 -0.49 22.46 20.99
C LEU A 859 0.04 21.78 19.72
N HIS A 860 1.36 21.77 19.53
CA HIS A 860 1.99 21.25 18.32
C HIS A 860 1.60 19.80 17.99
N ASN A 861 1.45 18.94 19.01
CA ASN A 861 1.06 17.54 18.82
C ASN A 861 -0.38 17.38 18.31
N VAL A 862 -1.32 18.20 18.81
CA VAL A 862 -2.70 18.23 18.32
C VAL A 862 -2.75 18.81 16.92
N ALA A 863 -2.05 19.92 16.68
CA ALA A 863 -1.92 20.54 15.37
C ALA A 863 -1.32 19.59 14.32
N SER A 864 -0.30 18.80 14.70
CA SER A 864 0.33 17.81 13.83
C SER A 864 -0.62 16.67 13.43
N LEU A 865 -1.37 16.13 14.41
CA LEU A 865 -2.34 15.07 14.14
C LEU A 865 -3.48 15.59 13.25
N SER A 866 -4.08 16.72 13.63
CA SER A 866 -5.18 17.33 12.89
C SER A 866 -4.75 17.77 11.50
N GLY A 867 -3.54 18.32 11.36
CA GLY A 867 -2.95 18.67 10.07
C GLY A 867 -2.76 17.45 9.15
N GLY A 868 -2.41 16.28 9.72
CA GLY A 868 -2.37 15.02 8.97
C GLY A 868 -3.75 14.55 8.49
N LEU A 869 -4.77 14.63 9.36
CA LEU A 869 -6.16 14.30 8.99
C LEU A 869 -6.67 15.20 7.87
N ILE A 870 -6.51 16.51 8.03
CA ILE A 870 -6.98 17.51 7.05
C ILE A 870 -6.23 17.35 5.73
N ALA A 871 -4.92 17.15 5.74
CA ALA A 871 -4.13 16.97 4.52
C ALA A 871 -4.59 15.76 3.70
N GLN A 872 -4.95 14.66 4.36
CA GLN A 872 -5.49 13.50 3.64
C GLN A 872 -6.84 13.84 3.00
N GLU A 873 -7.73 14.55 3.69
CA GLU A 873 -9.00 15.00 3.11
C GLU A 873 -8.80 15.98 1.95
N VAL A 874 -7.82 16.88 2.04
CA VAL A 874 -7.40 17.78 0.95
C VAL A 874 -6.98 16.98 -0.28
N ILE A 875 -6.16 15.94 -0.12
CA ILE A 875 -5.72 15.09 -1.23
C ILE A 875 -6.91 14.37 -1.87
N LYS A 876 -7.87 13.86 -1.08
CA LYS A 876 -9.09 13.23 -1.63
C LYS A 876 -9.90 14.20 -2.48
N VAL A 877 -10.06 15.44 -2.02
CA VAL A 877 -10.80 16.48 -2.72
C VAL A 877 -10.11 16.90 -4.02
N ILE A 878 -8.79 17.12 -3.97
CA ILE A 878 -7.98 17.51 -5.14
C ILE A 878 -7.98 16.41 -6.21
N THR A 879 -7.68 15.18 -5.80
CA THR A 879 -7.56 14.04 -6.72
C THR A 879 -8.91 13.52 -7.19
N LYS A 880 -10.00 13.85 -6.49
CA LYS A 880 -11.33 13.24 -6.64
C LYS A 880 -11.27 11.72 -6.56
N GLN A 881 -10.39 11.22 -5.69
CA GLN A 881 -10.23 9.81 -5.36
C GLN A 881 -10.50 9.58 -3.88
N TYR A 882 -11.02 8.40 -3.55
CA TYR A 882 -11.60 8.08 -2.24
C TYR A 882 -12.78 8.99 -1.88
N VAL A 883 -13.53 8.61 -0.85
CA VAL A 883 -14.65 9.42 -0.36
C VAL A 883 -14.16 10.35 0.75
N PRO A 884 -14.27 11.69 0.61
CA PRO A 884 -13.96 12.62 1.68
C PRO A 884 -15.02 12.55 2.77
N ILE A 885 -14.69 13.05 3.97
CA ILE A 885 -15.64 13.09 5.09
C ILE A 885 -16.92 13.87 4.72
N ASP A 886 -18.05 13.46 5.29
CA ASP A 886 -19.30 14.19 5.15
C ASP A 886 -19.34 15.35 6.16
N ASN A 887 -18.82 16.51 5.73
CA ASN A 887 -18.90 17.80 6.41
C ASN A 887 -17.92 18.01 7.58
N THR A 888 -18.25 17.70 8.84
CA THR A 888 -17.45 18.15 10.00
C THR A 888 -16.83 16.99 10.77
N CYS A 889 -15.53 17.11 11.08
CA CYS A 889 -14.78 16.19 11.93
C CYS A 889 -14.33 16.90 13.20
N VAL A 890 -14.61 16.30 14.35
CA VAL A 890 -14.24 16.80 15.69
C VAL A 890 -13.28 15.81 16.34
N TYR A 891 -12.21 16.32 16.93
CA TYR A 891 -11.21 15.55 17.64
C TYR A 891 -11.08 16.03 19.09
N ASP A 892 -11.24 15.08 20.02
CA ASP A 892 -10.96 15.21 21.43
C ASP A 892 -9.63 14.52 21.74
N GLY A 893 -8.57 15.31 21.97
CA GLY A 893 -7.25 14.81 22.31
C GLY A 893 -7.06 14.41 23.77
N ILE A 894 -8.02 14.72 24.66
CA ILE A 894 -8.00 14.24 26.05
C ILE A 894 -8.43 12.78 26.09
N THR A 895 -9.52 12.45 25.39
CA THR A 895 -10.05 11.07 25.33
C THR A 895 -9.54 10.29 24.11
N SER A 896 -8.80 10.93 23.22
CA SER A 896 -8.33 10.37 21.94
C SER A 896 -9.45 9.83 21.07
N ARG A 897 -10.55 10.60 20.97
CA ARG A 897 -11.73 10.25 20.18
C ARG A 897 -11.91 11.19 19.00
N THR A 898 -12.47 10.66 17.92
CA THR A 898 -12.85 11.42 16.74
C THR A 898 -14.30 11.12 16.42
N TRP A 899 -15.04 12.14 15.99
CA TRP A 899 -16.42 12.02 15.55
C TRP A 899 -16.62 12.82 14.26
N VAL A 900 -17.42 12.28 13.33
CA VAL A 900 -17.77 12.94 12.08
C VAL A 900 -19.28 13.12 12.05
N GLY A 901 -19.73 14.32 11.70
CA GLY A 901 -21.15 14.64 11.63
C GLY A 901 -21.46 15.72 10.59
N ARG A 902 -22.69 15.66 10.08
CA ARG A 902 -23.17 16.57 9.06
C ARG A 902 -23.78 17.82 9.67
N ILE A 903 -22.90 18.79 9.95
CA ILE A 903 -23.27 20.07 10.56
C ILE A 903 -23.60 21.07 9.48
#